data_AF-A0AAD5LYH5-F1
#
_entry.id   AF-A0AAD5LYH5-F1
#
_cell.length_a   1.000
_cell.length_b   1.000
_cell.length_c   1.000
_cell.angle_alpha   90.00
_cell.angle_beta   90.00
_cell.angle_gamma   90.00
#
_symmetry.space_group_name_H-M   'P 1'
#
loop_
_entity.id
_entity.type
_entity.pdbx_description
1 polymer ?
#
loop_
_entity_poly.entity_id
_entity_poly.type
_entity_poly.pdbx_seq_one_letter_code
_entity_poly.pdbx_strand_id
1 'polypeptide(L)'
;MRWAVGLTASLTLVTFVSCCAAAAHPSLRHEQPLTHQHADVAEHLRRLVAYTTPFESMELSSAECDAATESNPLVDYLQAIPTTAGLRNCLAMNFAELLGALTPQCSLNSIMALFSSSDPAMDVLAEFFGLFLAGLGTEALPPGALAALLSSWQLDATKNALFCGVLETQLAPCLETLVPALFRLVDQQKAPCCEELSELLQFARMLAVPGKSLQHSMFDVFNGVHAAVCTRSAKGLCGQPLFGFLARVVQESQATSVLSPLVFRAGLSLFALPDGDAACDGLERGRVPSRVRADGSAFEFYAASCCATGLSTLLQSVDAIVTQLSGDTLAETLSLMAGLSDAGRSFRSPYEAIRQCATKWQCVWAPEWLSTAGLSPPAEYDAAPKTAKPQGVRCQERQWCDRDNVCSTVCQPGSVQVAPWVARATAFQRNLSYAQSLCMTQLAGSHNSATTLARGHGNRDQLVNKLLDPTDANVFVRTNNQLDIGARFLELDAKYFARSFRSGHCSRIDIPFLDDFSSNLAATVEDLVSSAGQRVGVEWQSSLLGCLPSLGGLRAADHRLHRDSLQEIADWTSSHPHDLVVLYTEIGDEIADFGKLDELLEMYDDVFGDVLFTPSDLARVGGDWNSFTLHDLISNGKRVVLGATPSGNRLMFKLSSLCGGWADIPRGSPSQSATSFWGQRMRTGKIVRAYRSALHYTVISENELGGDVLYGTEQEPDEVNAKTLAKFVRAGVNILAPDGLDGATIEAMVWSWAPKEPQADAVAAVISASDGRWYGVRDATSVAHAACVSRAGNAVVWRVIGRGQSCPTTFAPGSPRSGLENELLRQTLASSVGGSAVALLDLDLANFPTISALDAALFDGNATVVVVPISETEAPTPVHTLPPPGQSAATAAWSRYTPQELFAMIQGIFESLNDPNGA
;
A
#
# COMPACT_ATOMS: atom_id res chain seq x y z
N MET A 1 -0.25 -13.49 -1.42
CA MET A 1 -0.11 -14.77 -0.71
C MET A 1 0.16 -14.55 0.78
N ARG A 2 1.10 -13.68 1.19
CA ARG A 2 1.53 -13.46 2.59
C ARG A 2 0.51 -12.76 3.55
N TRP A 3 -0.36 -11.86 3.07
CA TRP A 3 -1.49 -11.28 3.86
C TRP A 3 -2.56 -12.32 4.20
N ALA A 4 -3.03 -13.04 3.17
CA ALA A 4 -3.86 -14.22 3.35
C ALA A 4 -3.11 -15.18 4.26
N VAL A 5 -1.84 -15.50 4.02
CA VAL A 5 -0.99 -16.39 4.82
C VAL A 5 -0.69 -15.89 6.24
N GLY A 6 -0.88 -14.62 6.61
CA GLY A 6 -0.78 -14.15 8.01
C GLY A 6 -2.05 -14.48 8.80
N LEU A 7 -3.22 -14.26 8.18
CA LEU A 7 -4.50 -14.76 8.69
C LEU A 7 -4.57 -16.28 8.58
N THR A 8 -4.08 -16.85 7.48
CA THR A 8 -3.95 -18.28 7.26
C THR A 8 -2.99 -18.81 8.27
N ALA A 9 -1.82 -18.23 8.60
CA ALA A 9 -0.88 -18.77 9.59
C ALA A 9 -1.34 -18.65 11.03
N SER A 10 -2.11 -17.60 11.34
CA SER A 10 -2.89 -17.53 12.57
C SER A 10 -3.92 -18.66 12.62
N LEU A 11 -4.64 -18.86 11.51
CA LEU A 11 -5.50 -20.02 11.30
C LEU A 11 -4.70 -21.33 11.20
N THR A 12 -3.45 -21.39 10.71
CA THR A 12 -2.56 -22.53 10.41
C THR A 12 -1.84 -22.91 11.68
N LEU A 13 -1.80 -22.04 12.69
CA LEU A 13 -1.46 -22.40 14.06
C LEU A 13 -2.62 -23.17 14.70
N VAL A 14 -3.85 -22.73 14.45
CA VAL A 14 -5.07 -23.47 14.83
C VAL A 14 -5.25 -24.72 13.95
N THR A 15 -4.89 -24.65 12.67
CA THR A 15 -4.75 -25.77 11.75
C THR A 15 -3.49 -26.56 12.04
N PHE A 16 -2.52 -26.09 12.81
CA PHE A 16 -1.42 -26.94 13.23
C PHE A 16 -1.94 -27.89 14.31
N VAL A 17 -2.85 -27.40 15.15
CA VAL A 17 -3.60 -28.24 16.08
C VAL A 17 -4.74 -29.02 15.37
N SER A 18 -5.17 -28.63 14.16
CA SER A 18 -6.31 -29.26 13.45
C SER A 18 -6.02 -30.01 12.13
N CYS A 19 -4.94 -29.74 11.39
CA CYS A 19 -4.46 -30.48 10.20
C CYS A 19 -3.78 -31.78 10.59
N CYS A 20 -3.25 -31.88 11.82
CA CYS A 20 -2.86 -33.16 12.39
C CYS A 20 -4.03 -34.17 12.43
N ALA A 21 -5.29 -33.71 12.34
CA ALA A 21 -6.46 -34.57 12.19
C ALA A 21 -6.83 -34.93 10.72
N ALA A 22 -6.27 -34.27 9.70
CA ALA A 22 -6.61 -34.51 8.29
C ALA A 22 -5.63 -35.46 7.55
N ALA A 23 -4.47 -35.80 8.14
CA ALA A 23 -3.46 -36.65 7.49
C ALA A 23 -3.74 -38.17 7.57
N ALA A 24 -4.86 -38.61 8.13
CA ALA A 24 -5.25 -40.02 8.11
C ALA A 24 -5.96 -40.40 6.79
N HIS A 25 -5.21 -40.43 5.68
CA HIS A 25 -5.69 -41.06 4.44
C HIS A 25 -5.65 -42.60 4.57
N PRO A 26 -6.56 -43.37 3.91
CA PRO A 26 -6.88 -44.75 4.26
C PRO A 26 -5.89 -45.83 3.78
N SER A 27 -4.64 -45.48 3.45
CA SER A 27 -3.63 -46.45 2.97
C SER A 27 -3.11 -47.41 4.05
N LEU A 28 -3.47 -47.22 5.32
CA LEU A 28 -3.11 -48.11 6.45
C LEU A 28 -4.13 -49.24 6.72
N ARG A 29 -4.99 -49.60 5.76
CA ARG A 29 -6.05 -50.62 5.93
C ARG A 29 -5.60 -52.10 5.91
N HIS A 30 -4.31 -52.44 5.98
CA HIS A 30 -3.89 -53.86 5.99
C HIS A 30 -3.09 -54.27 7.24
N GLU A 31 -3.80 -55.09 8.05
CA GLU A 31 -3.35 -56.17 8.95
C GLU A 31 -2.63 -55.82 10.27
N GLN A 32 -3.41 -55.70 11.36
CA GLN A 32 -3.46 -56.59 12.55
C GLN A 32 -4.02 -55.85 13.80
N PRO A 33 -4.67 -56.55 14.75
CA PRO A 33 -5.32 -55.90 15.89
C PRO A 33 -4.29 -55.47 16.96
N LEU A 34 -4.26 -54.17 17.26
CA LEU A 34 -3.48 -53.55 18.34
C LEU A 34 -4.11 -53.84 19.71
N THR A 35 -3.62 -54.86 20.42
CA THR A 35 -3.96 -55.10 21.84
C THR A 35 -2.75 -55.01 22.79
N HIS A 36 -1.59 -54.53 22.34
CA HIS A 36 -0.41 -54.33 23.19
C HIS A 36 0.38 -53.06 22.80
N GLN A 37 -0.01 -51.87 23.28
CA GLN A 37 0.79 -50.64 23.02
C GLN A 37 0.86 -49.62 24.17
N HIS A 38 0.56 -49.99 25.42
CA HIS A 38 0.84 -49.08 26.56
C HIS A 38 2.31 -49.09 27.02
N ALA A 39 3.14 -50.04 26.56
CA ALA A 39 4.55 -50.16 26.96
C ALA A 39 5.54 -49.38 26.07
N ASP A 40 5.11 -48.92 24.88
CA ASP A 40 6.01 -48.34 23.86
C ASP A 40 6.18 -46.81 24.01
N VAL A 41 5.17 -46.12 24.57
CA VAL A 41 5.18 -44.66 24.74
C VAL A 41 6.32 -44.19 25.66
N ALA A 42 6.66 -44.96 26.70
CA ALA A 42 7.74 -44.62 27.62
C ALA A 42 9.15 -44.81 27.03
N GLU A 43 9.32 -45.76 26.12
CA GLU A 43 10.58 -46.01 25.39
C GLU A 43 10.75 -44.99 24.25
N HIS A 44 9.66 -44.63 23.58
CA HIS A 44 9.61 -43.50 22.63
C HIS A 44 9.95 -42.17 23.31
N LEU A 45 9.36 -41.88 24.47
CA LEU A 45 9.66 -40.70 25.28
C LEU A 45 11.13 -40.65 25.72
N ARG A 46 11.75 -41.78 26.06
CA ARG A 46 13.18 -41.84 26.40
C ARG A 46 14.09 -41.57 25.20
N ARG A 47 13.74 -42.06 24.01
CA ARG A 47 14.47 -41.76 22.76
C ARG A 47 14.32 -40.30 22.34
N LEU A 48 13.13 -39.73 22.55
CA LEU A 48 12.84 -38.31 22.35
C LEU A 48 13.70 -37.42 23.25
N VAL A 49 13.77 -37.70 24.56
CA VAL A 49 14.63 -36.97 25.52
C VAL A 49 16.13 -37.17 25.22
N ALA A 50 16.52 -38.23 24.52
CA ALA A 50 17.91 -38.44 24.09
C ALA A 50 18.27 -37.68 22.79
N TYR A 51 17.28 -37.28 21.99
CA TYR A 51 17.46 -36.52 20.74
C TYR A 51 17.48 -34.99 20.96
N THR A 52 17.19 -34.52 22.18
CA THR A 52 17.07 -33.09 22.53
C THR A 52 18.40 -32.42 22.91
N THR A 53 19.53 -32.83 22.34
CA THR A 53 20.75 -32.03 22.47
C THR A 53 20.54 -30.70 21.74
N PRO A 54 20.69 -29.54 22.41
CA PRO A 54 20.47 -28.26 21.77
C PRO A 54 21.45 -28.10 20.61
N PHE A 55 20.92 -27.88 19.40
CA PHE A 55 21.73 -27.41 18.28
C PHE A 55 22.19 -25.99 18.62
N GLU A 56 23.47 -25.80 18.91
CA GLU A 56 24.06 -24.48 19.13
C GLU A 56 23.98 -23.67 17.83
N SER A 57 23.07 -22.69 17.78
CA SER A 57 23.07 -21.46 16.97
C SER A 57 23.74 -21.47 15.58
N MET A 58 23.57 -22.52 14.78
CA MET A 58 23.97 -22.51 13.36
C MET A 58 22.81 -22.00 12.50
N GLU A 59 23.08 -21.01 11.66
CA GLU A 59 22.22 -20.68 10.52
C GLU A 59 22.22 -21.89 9.58
N LEU A 60 21.12 -22.65 9.59
CA LEU A 60 20.92 -23.82 8.73
C LEU A 60 20.24 -23.37 7.43
N SER A 61 20.70 -23.89 6.30
CA SER A 61 20.04 -23.74 5.01
C SER A 61 18.70 -24.50 4.98
N SER A 62 17.79 -24.12 4.07
CA SER A 62 16.50 -24.82 3.89
C SER A 62 16.67 -26.34 3.70
N ALA A 63 17.68 -26.78 2.95
CA ALA A 63 17.95 -28.19 2.73
C ALA A 63 18.40 -28.93 4.00
N GLU A 64 19.14 -28.26 4.88
CA GLU A 64 19.55 -28.81 6.18
C GLU A 64 18.35 -28.87 7.14
N CYS A 65 17.44 -27.89 7.08
CA CYS A 65 16.18 -27.90 7.82
C CYS A 65 15.25 -29.03 7.39
N ASP A 66 15.14 -29.29 6.09
CA ASP A 66 14.33 -30.39 5.55
C ASP A 66 14.91 -31.75 5.98
N ALA A 67 16.23 -31.93 5.81
CA ALA A 67 16.92 -33.17 6.19
C ALA A 67 16.81 -33.45 7.70
N ALA A 68 16.93 -32.42 8.54
CA ALA A 68 16.79 -32.56 9.98
C ALA A 68 15.36 -32.96 10.37
N THR A 69 14.36 -32.39 9.70
CA THR A 69 12.94 -32.73 9.87
C THR A 69 12.64 -34.18 9.47
N GLU A 70 13.18 -34.65 8.35
CA GLU A 70 13.03 -36.04 7.90
C GLU A 70 13.69 -37.05 8.84
N SER A 71 14.78 -36.65 9.51
CA SER A 71 15.48 -37.48 10.49
C SER A 71 14.87 -37.47 11.90
N ASN A 72 13.81 -36.68 12.12
CA ASN A 72 13.19 -36.49 13.43
C ASN A 72 12.41 -37.75 13.86
N PRO A 73 12.53 -38.21 15.12
CA PRO A 73 11.77 -39.35 15.64
C PRO A 73 10.24 -39.22 15.56
N LEU A 74 9.72 -38.00 15.37
CA LEU A 74 8.30 -37.68 15.21
C LEU A 74 7.89 -37.42 13.76
N VAL A 75 8.72 -37.76 12.78
CA VAL A 75 8.48 -37.44 11.35
C VAL A 75 7.07 -37.83 10.88
N ASP A 76 6.55 -38.98 11.31
CA ASP A 76 5.20 -39.44 10.93
C ASP A 76 4.09 -38.50 11.43
N TYR A 77 4.27 -37.87 12.60
CA TYR A 77 3.35 -36.85 13.12
C TYR A 77 3.62 -35.49 12.48
N LEU A 78 4.88 -35.14 12.23
CA LEU A 78 5.28 -33.86 11.61
C LEU A 78 4.81 -33.77 10.16
N GLN A 79 4.69 -34.88 9.44
CA GLN A 79 4.17 -34.92 8.06
C GLN A 79 2.72 -34.40 7.95
N ALA A 80 1.95 -34.45 9.04
CA ALA A 80 0.59 -33.92 9.09
C ALA A 80 0.55 -32.38 9.24
N ILE A 81 1.68 -31.76 9.60
CA ILE A 81 1.82 -30.30 9.76
C ILE A 81 2.09 -29.68 8.39
N PRO A 82 1.40 -28.61 7.99
CA PRO A 82 1.73 -27.90 6.75
C PRO A 82 3.19 -27.41 6.72
N THR A 83 3.85 -27.53 5.58
CA THR A 83 5.18 -26.93 5.36
C THR A 83 5.13 -25.42 5.17
N THR A 84 3.93 -24.84 5.19
CA THR A 84 3.69 -23.40 5.00
C THR A 84 4.56 -22.56 5.94
N ALA A 85 5.32 -21.63 5.37
CA ALA A 85 6.18 -20.70 6.10
C ALA A 85 7.18 -21.39 7.05
N GLY A 86 7.72 -22.55 6.65
CA GLY A 86 8.69 -23.30 7.44
C GLY A 86 8.17 -23.85 8.78
N LEU A 87 6.85 -23.80 9.05
CA LEU A 87 6.27 -24.17 10.34
C LEU A 87 6.66 -25.58 10.77
N ARG A 88 6.55 -26.57 9.87
CA ARG A 88 6.95 -27.95 10.14
C ARG A 88 8.41 -28.05 10.59
N ASN A 89 9.31 -27.39 9.86
CA ASN A 89 10.74 -27.45 10.12
C ASN A 89 11.11 -26.75 11.43
N CYS A 90 10.52 -25.58 11.69
CA CYS A 90 10.65 -24.83 12.94
C CYS A 90 10.23 -25.70 14.14
N LEU A 91 9.07 -26.35 14.07
CA LEU A 91 8.57 -27.21 15.14
C LEU A 91 9.44 -28.46 15.35
N ALA A 92 9.89 -29.09 14.25
CA ALA A 92 10.73 -30.27 14.29
C ALA A 92 12.06 -29.99 15.02
N MET A 93 12.66 -28.83 14.75
CA MET A 93 13.95 -28.44 15.32
C MET A 93 13.85 -27.96 16.77
N ASN A 94 12.69 -27.47 17.18
CA ASN A 94 12.51 -26.82 18.49
C ASN A 94 11.50 -27.55 19.39
N PHE A 95 11.24 -28.83 19.10
CA PHE A 95 10.29 -29.66 19.82
C PHE A 95 10.56 -29.71 21.34
N ALA A 96 11.82 -29.66 21.75
CA ALA A 96 12.23 -29.67 23.16
C ALA A 96 11.66 -28.48 23.95
N GLU A 97 11.69 -27.28 23.38
CA GLU A 97 11.17 -26.07 24.03
C GLU A 97 9.64 -26.11 24.15
N LEU A 98 8.97 -26.66 23.13
CA LEU A 98 7.52 -26.83 23.12
C LEU A 98 7.07 -27.90 24.12
N LEU A 99 7.82 -29.01 24.25
CA LEU A 99 7.61 -30.00 25.30
C LEU A 99 7.71 -29.36 26.70
N GLY A 100 8.66 -28.45 26.89
CA GLY A 100 8.84 -27.73 28.15
C GLY A 100 7.66 -26.83 28.51
N ALA A 101 6.84 -26.44 27.54
CA ALA A 101 5.63 -25.63 27.78
C ALA A 101 4.44 -26.47 28.25
N LEU A 102 4.42 -27.78 28.01
CA LEU A 102 3.25 -28.65 28.28
C LEU A 102 2.80 -28.61 29.75
N THR A 103 1.49 -28.74 29.95
CA THR A 103 0.85 -28.71 31.27
C THR A 103 0.14 -30.04 31.53
N PRO A 104 -0.31 -30.33 32.77
CA PRO A 104 -1.15 -31.49 33.02
C PRO A 104 -2.44 -31.51 32.19
N GLN A 105 -2.97 -30.32 31.87
CA GLN A 105 -4.17 -30.13 31.06
C GLN A 105 -3.89 -30.22 29.55
N CYS A 106 -2.66 -29.90 29.12
CA CYS A 106 -2.16 -30.18 27.78
C CYS A 106 -0.89 -31.05 27.83
N SER A 107 -1.08 -32.36 27.93
CA SER A 107 0.02 -33.32 27.93
C SER A 107 0.34 -33.81 26.52
N LEU A 108 1.52 -34.40 26.33
CA LEU A 108 1.85 -35.04 25.05
C LEU A 108 0.84 -36.15 24.70
N ASN A 109 0.32 -36.86 25.69
CA ASN A 109 -0.74 -37.85 25.49
C ASN A 109 -2.05 -37.21 25.06
N SER A 110 -2.41 -36.04 25.63
CA SER A 110 -3.59 -35.27 25.21
C SER A 110 -3.45 -34.83 23.75
N ILE A 111 -2.27 -34.33 23.38
CA ILE A 111 -1.92 -33.94 22.01
C ILE A 111 -1.99 -35.14 21.07
N MET A 112 -1.36 -36.26 21.38
CA MET A 112 -1.41 -37.47 20.56
C MET A 112 -2.83 -38.05 20.47
N ALA A 113 -3.64 -37.95 21.53
CA ALA A 113 -5.03 -38.40 21.53
C ALA A 113 -5.90 -37.58 20.56
N LEU A 114 -5.67 -36.26 20.46
CA LEU A 114 -6.29 -35.41 19.42
C LEU A 114 -5.97 -35.93 18.00
N PHE A 115 -4.90 -36.70 17.82
CA PHE A 115 -4.42 -37.12 16.50
C PHE A 115 -4.65 -38.60 16.18
N SER A 116 -5.30 -39.35 17.08
CA SER A 116 -5.64 -40.75 16.82
C SER A 116 -6.93 -40.84 15.99
N SER A 117 -6.86 -41.52 14.83
CA SER A 117 -7.90 -41.56 13.78
C SER A 117 -9.18 -42.33 14.12
N SER A 118 -9.48 -42.52 15.40
CA SER A 118 -10.65 -43.26 15.87
C SER A 118 -11.63 -42.43 16.71
N ASP A 119 -11.34 -41.16 16.98
CA ASP A 119 -12.26 -40.25 17.67
C ASP A 119 -13.15 -39.48 16.66
N PRO A 120 -14.47 -39.76 16.60
CA PRO A 120 -15.40 -39.05 15.72
C PRO A 120 -15.41 -37.53 15.91
N ALA A 121 -15.02 -37.06 17.09
CA ALA A 121 -14.98 -35.64 17.41
C ALA A 121 -13.80 -34.94 16.71
N MET A 122 -12.70 -35.65 16.48
CA MET A 122 -11.54 -35.15 15.73
C MET A 122 -11.78 -35.15 14.23
N ASP A 123 -12.51 -36.14 13.69
CA ASP A 123 -12.95 -36.14 12.30
C ASP A 123 -13.82 -34.91 11.99
N VAL A 124 -14.74 -34.58 12.90
CA VAL A 124 -15.59 -33.39 12.83
C VAL A 124 -14.77 -32.10 12.91
N LEU A 125 -13.74 -32.05 13.75
CA LEU A 125 -12.83 -30.92 13.84
C LEU A 125 -12.06 -30.71 12.52
N ALA A 126 -11.45 -31.78 11.99
CA ALA A 126 -10.77 -31.75 10.70
C ALA A 126 -11.70 -31.32 9.55
N GLU A 127 -12.92 -31.84 9.51
CA GLU A 127 -13.92 -31.47 8.50
C GLU A 127 -14.30 -29.98 8.60
N PHE A 128 -14.46 -29.45 9.82
CA PHE A 128 -14.73 -28.02 10.04
C PHE A 128 -13.59 -27.13 9.57
N PHE A 129 -12.35 -27.43 9.95
CA PHE A 129 -11.22 -26.63 9.50
C PHE A 129 -10.98 -26.79 8.00
N GLY A 130 -11.20 -27.98 7.45
CA GLY A 130 -11.22 -28.20 6.00
C GLY A 130 -12.25 -27.31 5.29
N LEU A 131 -13.45 -27.14 5.85
CA LEU A 131 -14.48 -26.22 5.36
C LEU A 131 -14.02 -24.75 5.39
N PHE A 132 -13.47 -24.30 6.52
CA PHE A 132 -13.06 -22.90 6.69
C PHE A 132 -11.79 -22.54 5.89
N LEU A 133 -10.93 -23.53 5.62
CA LEU A 133 -9.70 -23.36 4.85
C LEU A 133 -9.88 -23.68 3.37
N ALA A 134 -10.99 -24.31 2.96
CA ALA A 134 -11.34 -24.51 1.56
C ALA A 134 -11.37 -23.15 0.84
N GLY A 135 -10.51 -23.02 -0.18
CA GLY A 135 -10.31 -21.78 -0.94
C GLY A 135 -9.18 -20.86 -0.47
N LEU A 136 -8.51 -21.16 0.67
CA LEU A 136 -7.27 -20.47 1.09
C LEU A 136 -5.99 -21.20 0.61
N GLY A 137 -6.12 -22.44 0.12
CA GLY A 137 -5.06 -23.25 -0.48
C GLY A 137 -5.21 -23.40 -2.01
N THR A 138 -4.33 -24.18 -2.65
CA THR A 138 -4.31 -24.40 -4.11
C THR A 138 -5.45 -25.28 -4.63
N GLU A 139 -6.23 -25.92 -3.75
CA GLU A 139 -7.36 -26.78 -4.11
C GLU A 139 -8.66 -26.22 -3.51
N ALA A 140 -9.39 -25.44 -4.29
CA ALA A 140 -10.72 -24.97 -3.91
C ALA A 140 -11.77 -26.09 -4.12
N LEU A 141 -12.71 -26.23 -3.18
CA LEU A 141 -13.83 -27.16 -3.37
C LEU A 141 -14.79 -26.62 -4.43
N PRO A 142 -15.30 -27.46 -5.35
CA PRO A 142 -16.37 -27.05 -6.25
C PRO A 142 -17.59 -26.54 -5.45
N PRO A 143 -18.27 -25.46 -5.88
CA PRO A 143 -19.37 -24.85 -5.12
C PRO A 143 -20.46 -25.84 -4.69
N GLY A 144 -20.81 -26.80 -5.56
CA GLY A 144 -21.79 -27.84 -5.24
C GLY A 144 -21.34 -28.79 -4.12
N ALA A 145 -20.05 -29.15 -4.07
CA ALA A 145 -19.49 -29.98 -3.01
C ALA A 145 -19.43 -29.20 -1.69
N LEU A 146 -19.04 -27.93 -1.75
CA LEU A 146 -19.00 -27.04 -0.59
C LEU A 146 -20.40 -26.86 0.03
N ALA A 147 -21.41 -26.58 -0.81
CA ALA A 147 -22.79 -26.45 -0.35
C ALA A 147 -23.35 -27.74 0.24
N ALA A 148 -23.01 -28.90 -0.34
CA ALA A 148 -23.42 -30.20 0.20
C ALA A 148 -22.79 -30.46 1.57
N LEU A 149 -21.52 -30.10 1.74
CA LEU A 149 -20.81 -30.23 3.01
C LEU A 149 -21.43 -29.33 4.08
N LEU A 150 -21.68 -28.05 3.79
CA LEU A 150 -22.39 -27.12 4.67
C LEU A 150 -23.81 -27.63 5.02
N SER A 151 -24.52 -28.19 4.04
CA SER A 151 -25.84 -28.79 4.27
C SER A 151 -25.76 -29.99 5.23
N SER A 152 -24.67 -30.76 5.20
CA SER A 152 -24.47 -31.86 6.17
C SER A 152 -24.33 -31.34 7.60
N TRP A 153 -23.66 -30.20 7.79
CA TRP A 153 -23.53 -29.54 9.09
C TRP A 153 -24.83 -28.91 9.58
N GLN A 154 -25.67 -28.45 8.66
CA GLN A 154 -27.02 -28.00 9.00
C GLN A 154 -27.86 -29.17 9.55
N LEU A 155 -27.84 -30.32 8.87
CA LEU A 155 -28.73 -31.45 9.14
C LEU A 155 -28.29 -32.29 10.36
N ASP A 156 -27.00 -32.31 10.69
CA ASP A 156 -26.45 -33.10 11.80
C ASP A 156 -26.10 -32.24 13.02
N ALA A 157 -27.02 -32.19 13.98
CA ALA A 157 -26.80 -31.50 15.26
C ALA A 157 -25.65 -32.11 16.08
N THR A 158 -25.33 -33.39 15.85
CA THR A 158 -24.28 -34.12 16.57
C THR A 158 -22.90 -33.58 16.18
N LYS A 159 -22.68 -33.29 14.89
CA LYS A 159 -21.44 -32.64 14.42
C LYS A 159 -21.19 -31.32 15.15
N ASN A 160 -22.21 -30.46 15.23
CA ASN A 160 -22.10 -29.17 15.92
C ASN A 160 -21.80 -29.35 17.42
N ALA A 161 -22.47 -30.29 18.09
CA ALA A 161 -22.25 -30.55 19.51
C ALA A 161 -20.85 -31.12 19.80
N LEU A 162 -20.36 -32.05 18.96
CA LEU A 162 -19.01 -32.61 19.05
C LEU A 162 -17.95 -31.53 18.81
N PHE A 163 -18.11 -30.70 17.77
CA PHE A 163 -17.22 -29.58 17.49
C PHE A 163 -17.08 -28.64 18.69
N CYS A 164 -18.19 -28.16 19.24
CA CYS A 164 -18.17 -27.26 20.40
C CYS A 164 -17.56 -27.93 21.63
N GLY A 165 -17.86 -29.21 21.87
CA GLY A 165 -17.29 -29.96 22.99
C GLY A 165 -15.77 -30.14 22.89
N VAL A 166 -15.24 -30.46 21.71
CA VAL A 166 -13.79 -30.66 21.50
C VAL A 166 -13.02 -29.37 21.69
N LEU A 167 -13.51 -28.25 21.16
CA LEU A 167 -12.88 -26.94 21.35
C LEU A 167 -12.74 -26.62 22.84
N GLU A 168 -13.86 -26.67 23.58
CA GLU A 168 -13.93 -26.27 24.98
C GLU A 168 -13.13 -27.18 25.92
N THR A 169 -13.06 -28.49 25.65
CA THR A 169 -12.55 -29.46 26.62
C THR A 169 -11.19 -30.06 26.26
N GLN A 170 -10.85 -30.15 24.98
CA GLN A 170 -9.63 -30.84 24.53
C GLN A 170 -8.63 -29.88 23.89
N LEU A 171 -9.10 -28.89 23.13
CA LEU A 171 -8.23 -28.02 22.34
C LEU A 171 -7.75 -26.78 23.11
N ALA A 172 -8.64 -26.16 23.89
CA ALA A 172 -8.36 -24.94 24.67
C ALA A 172 -7.06 -25.01 25.48
N PRO A 173 -6.86 -26.00 26.37
CA PRO A 173 -5.71 -26.00 27.27
C PRO A 173 -4.38 -26.11 26.51
N CYS A 174 -4.42 -26.74 25.34
CA CYS A 174 -3.25 -26.88 24.48
C CYS A 174 -2.91 -25.62 23.71
N LEU A 175 -3.91 -24.92 23.16
CA LEU A 175 -3.67 -23.66 22.45
C LEU A 175 -3.18 -22.55 23.39
N GLU A 176 -3.79 -22.41 24.57
CA GLU A 176 -3.39 -21.43 25.58
C GLU A 176 -1.94 -21.61 26.04
N THR A 177 -1.43 -22.85 25.96
CA THR A 177 -0.07 -23.20 26.38
C THR A 177 0.93 -23.11 25.23
N LEU A 178 0.62 -23.74 24.10
CA LEU A 178 1.54 -23.94 22.98
C LEU A 178 1.67 -22.69 22.11
N VAL A 179 0.60 -21.92 21.90
CA VAL A 179 0.66 -20.71 21.05
C VAL A 179 1.62 -19.67 21.65
N PRO A 180 1.54 -19.32 22.94
CA PRO A 180 2.53 -18.43 23.54
C PRO A 180 3.95 -19.00 23.54
N ALA A 181 4.11 -20.32 23.69
CA ALA A 181 5.43 -20.96 23.66
C ALA A 181 6.07 -20.88 22.27
N LEU A 182 5.29 -21.15 21.22
CA LEU A 182 5.73 -21.03 19.84
C LEU A 182 6.09 -19.59 19.48
N PHE A 183 5.29 -18.60 19.91
CA PHE A 183 5.62 -17.19 19.67
C PHE A 183 6.92 -16.80 20.39
N ARG A 184 7.10 -17.22 21.65
CA ARG A 184 8.37 -17.00 22.37
C ARG A 184 9.56 -17.65 21.68
N LEU A 185 9.38 -18.84 21.10
CA LEU A 185 10.41 -19.51 20.34
C LEU A 185 10.77 -18.73 19.08
N VAL A 186 9.78 -18.33 18.29
CA VAL A 186 10.01 -17.58 17.04
C VAL A 186 10.59 -16.19 17.31
N ASP A 187 10.21 -15.56 18.42
CA ASP A 187 10.74 -14.26 18.86
C ASP A 187 12.19 -14.35 19.37
N GLN A 188 12.69 -15.53 19.73
CA GLN A 188 14.11 -15.72 20.01
C GLN A 188 14.88 -15.63 18.68
N GLN A 189 15.48 -14.47 18.43
CA GLN A 189 16.39 -14.26 17.31
C GLN A 189 17.41 -15.42 17.29
N LYS A 190 17.32 -16.30 16.27
CA LYS A 190 18.12 -17.54 16.02
C LYS A 190 17.49 -18.89 16.38
N ALA A 191 16.17 -19.00 16.57
CA ALA A 191 15.54 -20.32 16.57
C ALA A 191 15.80 -21.03 15.22
N PRO A 192 16.46 -22.21 15.21
CA PRO A 192 16.83 -22.90 13.97
C PRO A 192 15.59 -23.24 13.15
N CYS A 193 15.67 -22.99 11.84
CA CYS A 193 14.62 -23.30 10.86
C CYS A 193 13.29 -22.55 11.06
N CYS A 194 13.29 -21.41 11.77
CA CYS A 194 12.10 -20.58 12.02
C CYS A 194 12.09 -19.24 11.26
N GLU A 195 13.00 -19.02 10.30
CA GLU A 195 13.16 -17.72 9.61
C GLU A 195 11.89 -17.29 8.86
N GLU A 196 11.33 -18.16 8.00
CA GLU A 196 10.10 -17.87 7.27
C GLU A 196 8.90 -17.60 8.20
N LEU A 197 8.83 -18.34 9.33
CA LEU A 197 7.78 -18.16 10.33
C LEU A 197 7.95 -16.84 11.08
N SER A 198 9.19 -16.43 11.33
CA SER A 198 9.53 -15.14 11.95
C SER A 198 9.13 -13.98 11.05
N GLU A 199 9.49 -14.01 9.76
CA GLU A 199 9.04 -13.00 8.78
C GLU A 199 7.51 -12.86 8.77
N LEU A 200 6.82 -14.00 8.77
CA LEU A 200 5.37 -14.03 8.75
C LEU A 200 4.76 -13.52 10.05
N LEU A 201 5.37 -13.83 11.20
CA LEU A 201 4.94 -13.34 12.50
C LEU A 201 5.12 -11.83 12.60
N GLN A 202 6.25 -11.30 12.12
CA GLN A 202 6.51 -9.85 12.02
C GLN A 202 5.43 -9.16 11.19
N PHE A 203 5.05 -9.77 10.07
CA PHE A 203 3.95 -9.30 9.23
C PHE A 203 2.59 -9.39 9.96
N ALA A 204 2.28 -10.50 10.63
CA ALA A 204 1.02 -10.69 11.36
C ALA A 204 0.85 -9.73 12.54
N ARG A 205 1.93 -9.16 13.10
CA ARG A 205 1.86 -8.15 14.18
C ARG A 205 1.10 -6.88 13.78
N MET A 206 0.94 -6.60 12.48
CA MET A 206 0.06 -5.52 12.02
C MET A 206 -1.41 -5.72 12.42
N LEU A 207 -1.82 -6.97 12.67
CA LEU A 207 -3.19 -7.33 13.07
C LEU A 207 -3.43 -7.13 14.58
N ALA A 208 -2.40 -6.83 15.38
CA ALA A 208 -2.55 -6.65 16.81
C ALA A 208 -3.27 -5.33 17.12
N VAL A 209 -4.43 -5.45 17.78
CA VAL A 209 -5.25 -4.30 18.19
C VAL A 209 -4.53 -3.51 19.29
N PRO A 210 -4.61 -2.17 19.32
CA PRO A 210 -3.95 -1.36 20.35
C PRO A 210 -4.27 -1.82 21.77
N GLY A 211 -3.23 -1.96 22.60
CA GLY A 211 -3.35 -2.46 23.97
C GLY A 211 -3.49 -3.98 24.10
N LYS A 212 -3.49 -4.73 22.99
CA LYS A 212 -3.53 -6.19 22.95
C LYS A 212 -2.27 -6.75 22.30
N SER A 213 -1.90 -7.98 22.67
CA SER A 213 -0.91 -8.74 21.92
C SER A 213 -1.52 -9.30 20.63
N LEU A 214 -0.68 -9.76 19.70
CA LEU A 214 -1.14 -10.49 18.53
C LEU A 214 -1.92 -11.75 18.93
N GLN A 215 -1.43 -12.50 19.93
CA GLN A 215 -2.12 -13.70 20.42
C GLN A 215 -3.50 -13.37 20.97
N HIS A 216 -3.63 -12.29 21.73
CA HIS A 216 -4.93 -11.85 22.26
C HIS A 216 -5.88 -11.52 21.10
N SER A 217 -5.42 -10.73 20.12
CA SER A 217 -6.23 -10.36 18.96
C SER A 217 -6.67 -11.60 18.15
N MET A 218 -5.81 -12.61 18.03
CA MET A 218 -6.16 -13.90 17.42
C MET A 218 -7.20 -14.68 18.25
N PHE A 219 -7.01 -14.74 19.58
CA PHE A 219 -7.93 -15.45 20.47
C PHE A 219 -9.32 -14.81 20.46
N ASP A 220 -9.42 -13.49 20.36
CA ASP A 220 -10.71 -12.79 20.19
C ASP A 220 -11.46 -13.25 18.92
N VAL A 221 -10.74 -13.49 17.81
CA VAL A 221 -11.34 -13.99 16.57
C VAL A 221 -11.81 -15.43 16.76
N PHE A 222 -10.99 -16.29 17.36
CA PHE A 222 -11.35 -17.70 17.61
C PHE A 222 -12.51 -17.86 18.61
N ASN A 223 -12.53 -17.06 19.67
CA ASN A 223 -13.65 -16.96 20.59
C ASN A 223 -14.90 -16.45 19.87
N GLY A 224 -14.78 -15.53 18.92
CA GLY A 224 -15.87 -15.07 18.06
C GLY A 224 -16.44 -16.18 17.16
N VAL A 225 -15.59 -16.97 16.50
CA VAL A 225 -16.03 -18.12 15.67
C VAL A 225 -16.77 -19.14 16.53
N HIS A 226 -16.22 -19.48 17.69
CA HIS A 226 -16.87 -20.36 18.66
C HIS A 226 -18.21 -19.80 19.11
N ALA A 227 -18.30 -18.51 19.46
CA ALA A 227 -19.55 -17.87 19.84
C ALA A 227 -20.61 -17.92 18.72
N ALA A 228 -20.22 -17.72 17.46
CA ALA A 228 -21.13 -17.75 16.32
C ALA A 228 -21.75 -19.15 16.09
N VAL A 229 -20.99 -20.22 16.34
CA VAL A 229 -21.42 -21.61 16.11
C VAL A 229 -22.06 -22.23 17.35
N CYS A 230 -21.46 -22.02 18.52
CA CYS A 230 -21.71 -22.77 19.75
C CYS A 230 -22.70 -22.11 20.70
N THR A 231 -23.10 -20.85 20.44
CA THR A 231 -24.21 -20.23 21.18
C THR A 231 -25.49 -21.04 20.97
N ARG A 232 -26.28 -21.23 22.03
CA ARG A 232 -27.55 -21.97 21.97
C ARG A 232 -28.73 -21.05 22.16
N SER A 233 -29.73 -21.26 21.31
CA SER A 233 -31.08 -20.72 21.44
C SER A 233 -32.06 -21.81 21.89
N ALA A 234 -33.31 -21.44 22.13
CA ALA A 234 -34.39 -22.42 22.34
C ALA A 234 -34.56 -23.42 21.18
N LYS A 235 -34.04 -23.12 19.98
CA LYS A 235 -34.14 -23.97 18.78
C LYS A 235 -32.90 -24.86 18.55
N GLY A 236 -31.88 -24.78 19.41
CA GLY A 236 -30.62 -25.52 19.26
C GLY A 236 -29.40 -24.61 19.07
N LEU A 237 -28.31 -25.22 18.59
CA LEU A 237 -27.04 -24.53 18.31
C LEU A 237 -27.18 -23.56 17.12
N CYS A 238 -26.61 -22.37 17.26
CA CYS A 238 -26.66 -21.33 16.24
C CYS A 238 -25.89 -21.68 14.96
N GLY A 239 -24.95 -22.62 15.03
CA GLY A 239 -24.27 -23.18 13.87
C GLY A 239 -25.21 -23.82 12.86
N GLN A 240 -26.25 -24.55 13.29
CA GLN A 240 -27.15 -25.25 12.36
C GLN A 240 -27.86 -24.31 11.37
N PRO A 241 -28.62 -23.28 11.81
CA PRO A 241 -29.25 -22.36 10.87
C PRO A 241 -28.23 -21.54 10.08
N LEU A 242 -27.04 -21.27 10.64
CA LEU A 242 -25.95 -20.59 9.93
C LEU A 242 -25.48 -21.41 8.73
N PHE A 243 -25.12 -22.69 8.93
CA PHE A 243 -24.62 -23.55 7.85
C PHE A 243 -25.68 -23.76 6.75
N GLY A 244 -26.96 -23.84 7.12
CA GLY A 244 -28.04 -23.93 6.14
C GLY A 244 -28.19 -22.68 5.28
N PHE A 245 -28.04 -21.50 5.88
CA PHE A 245 -28.00 -20.23 5.14
C PHE A 245 -26.78 -20.16 4.21
N LEU A 246 -25.59 -20.49 4.73
CA LEU A 246 -24.36 -20.48 3.94
C LEU A 246 -24.41 -21.48 2.78
N ALA A 247 -24.99 -22.67 2.98
CA ALA A 247 -25.16 -23.65 1.90
C ALA A 247 -25.98 -23.09 0.74
N ARG A 248 -27.07 -22.36 1.04
CA ARG A 248 -27.90 -21.70 0.03
C ARG A 248 -27.15 -20.58 -0.67
N VAL A 249 -26.52 -19.70 0.09
CA VAL A 249 -25.73 -18.58 -0.45
C VAL A 249 -24.62 -19.09 -1.37
N VAL A 250 -23.89 -20.13 -0.98
CA VAL A 250 -22.83 -20.75 -1.81
C VAL A 250 -23.38 -21.26 -3.14
N GLN A 251 -24.57 -21.85 -3.15
CA GLN A 251 -25.23 -22.30 -4.40
C GLN A 251 -25.63 -21.12 -5.28
N GLU A 252 -26.16 -20.05 -4.69
CA GLU A 252 -26.61 -18.85 -5.41
C GLU A 252 -25.43 -18.04 -5.97
N SER A 253 -24.39 -17.83 -5.17
CA SER A 253 -23.25 -16.99 -5.51
C SER A 253 -22.09 -17.77 -6.16
N GLN A 254 -22.20 -19.09 -6.28
CA GLN A 254 -21.13 -19.98 -6.77
C GLN A 254 -19.80 -19.80 -6.01
N ALA A 255 -19.88 -19.52 -4.70
CA ALA A 255 -18.69 -19.31 -3.88
C ALA A 255 -17.86 -20.60 -3.75
N THR A 256 -16.54 -20.46 -3.78
CA THR A 256 -15.56 -21.56 -3.64
C THR A 256 -14.94 -21.65 -2.24
N SER A 257 -15.33 -20.74 -1.34
CA SER A 257 -14.91 -20.68 0.07
C SER A 257 -16.09 -20.30 0.97
N VAL A 258 -16.13 -20.83 2.20
CA VAL A 258 -17.15 -20.52 3.22
C VAL A 258 -16.96 -19.12 3.82
N LEU A 259 -15.71 -18.64 3.85
CA LEU A 259 -15.35 -17.41 4.56
C LEU A 259 -16.05 -16.18 3.95
N SER A 260 -16.12 -16.10 2.62
CA SER A 260 -16.76 -14.98 1.91
C SER A 260 -18.28 -14.89 2.21
N PRO A 261 -19.09 -15.95 2.02
CA PRO A 261 -20.49 -15.98 2.44
C PRO A 261 -20.71 -15.71 3.95
N LEU A 262 -19.84 -16.23 4.81
CA LEU A 262 -19.95 -16.04 6.27
C LEU A 262 -19.76 -14.57 6.66
N VAL A 263 -18.68 -13.95 6.21
CA VAL A 263 -18.35 -12.57 6.57
C VAL A 263 -19.29 -11.60 5.86
N PHE A 264 -19.48 -11.77 4.55
CA PHE A 264 -20.20 -10.79 3.74
C PHE A 264 -21.70 -10.95 3.81
N ARG A 265 -22.23 -12.13 3.52
CA ARG A 265 -23.68 -12.32 3.41
C ARG A 265 -24.35 -12.46 4.77
N ALA A 266 -23.78 -13.25 5.68
CA ALA A 266 -24.32 -13.34 7.03
C ALA A 266 -23.90 -12.13 7.87
N GLY A 267 -22.61 -11.79 7.90
CA GLY A 267 -22.06 -10.78 8.80
C GLY A 267 -22.45 -9.34 8.48
N LEU A 268 -22.14 -8.83 7.29
CA LEU A 268 -22.32 -7.41 6.96
C LEU A 268 -23.78 -6.95 7.01
N SER A 269 -24.73 -7.87 6.83
CA SER A 269 -26.15 -7.60 6.95
C SER A 269 -26.51 -6.98 8.32
N LEU A 270 -25.81 -7.36 9.39
CA LEU A 270 -26.04 -6.81 10.72
C LEU A 270 -25.73 -5.31 10.82
N PHE A 271 -24.82 -4.77 10.00
CA PHE A 271 -24.49 -3.34 10.01
C PHE A 271 -25.60 -2.45 9.41
N ALA A 272 -26.58 -3.06 8.73
CA ALA A 272 -27.76 -2.40 8.19
C ALA A 272 -28.94 -2.35 9.19
N LEU A 273 -28.79 -2.89 10.40
CA LEU A 273 -29.85 -2.92 11.42
C LEU A 273 -30.35 -1.51 11.79
N PRO A 274 -31.68 -1.30 11.91
CA PRO A 274 -32.24 -0.07 12.45
C PRO A 274 -31.94 0.05 13.95
N ASP A 275 -32.24 1.21 14.53
CA ASP A 275 -32.09 1.41 15.97
C ASP A 275 -33.33 0.92 16.73
N GLY A 276 -33.16 0.52 18.00
CA GLY A 276 -34.26 0.21 18.93
C GLY A 276 -34.95 -1.14 18.71
N ASP A 277 -36.20 -1.26 19.18
CA ASP A 277 -36.93 -2.54 19.25
C ASP A 277 -37.18 -3.20 17.88
N ALA A 278 -37.24 -2.41 16.81
CA ALA A 278 -37.40 -2.92 15.45
C ALA A 278 -36.25 -3.85 15.02
N ALA A 279 -35.02 -3.61 15.52
CA ALA A 279 -33.88 -4.48 15.28
C ALA A 279 -34.08 -5.85 15.95
N CYS A 280 -34.44 -5.85 17.24
CA CYS A 280 -34.65 -7.07 18.00
C CYS A 280 -35.78 -7.92 17.42
N ASP A 281 -36.90 -7.28 17.06
CA ASP A 281 -38.04 -7.91 16.41
C ASP A 281 -37.67 -8.51 15.05
N GLY A 282 -36.87 -7.80 14.25
CA GLY A 282 -36.41 -8.25 12.95
C GLY A 282 -35.51 -9.49 13.03
N LEU A 283 -34.56 -9.47 13.96
CA LEU A 283 -33.66 -10.59 14.23
C LEU A 283 -34.44 -11.83 14.66
N GLU A 284 -35.41 -11.71 15.58
CA GLU A 284 -36.22 -12.88 16.00
C GLU A 284 -37.03 -13.51 14.86
N ARG A 285 -37.51 -12.70 13.92
CA ARG A 285 -38.31 -13.17 12.79
C ARG A 285 -37.44 -13.67 11.62
N GLY A 286 -36.11 -13.57 11.70
CA GLY A 286 -35.21 -13.86 10.58
C GLY A 286 -35.44 -12.94 9.37
N ARG A 287 -36.01 -11.75 9.61
CA ARG A 287 -36.36 -10.79 8.57
C ARG A 287 -36.11 -9.39 9.10
N VAL A 288 -34.93 -8.89 8.80
CA VAL A 288 -34.35 -7.70 9.44
C VAL A 288 -34.67 -6.46 8.60
N PRO A 289 -35.42 -5.48 9.12
CA PRO A 289 -35.60 -4.20 8.44
C PRO A 289 -34.23 -3.57 8.15
N SER A 290 -34.09 -2.87 7.03
CA SER A 290 -32.81 -2.22 6.68
C SER A 290 -32.90 -0.72 6.86
N ARG A 291 -31.94 -0.13 7.57
CA ARG A 291 -31.78 1.34 7.68
C ARG A 291 -31.21 1.98 6.41
N VAL A 292 -30.47 1.21 5.62
CA VAL A 292 -29.72 1.73 4.46
C VAL A 292 -30.55 1.69 3.18
N ARG A 293 -31.55 0.80 3.10
CA ARG A 293 -32.50 0.75 1.97
C ARG A 293 -33.45 1.93 1.98
N ALA A 294 -33.68 2.52 0.80
CA ALA A 294 -34.54 3.69 0.64
C ALA A 294 -36.00 3.43 1.04
N ASP A 295 -36.48 2.22 0.78
CA ASP A 295 -37.84 1.77 1.07
C ASP A 295 -38.01 1.15 2.46
N GLY A 296 -36.92 1.06 3.25
CA GLY A 296 -36.90 0.39 4.56
C GLY A 296 -37.19 -1.12 4.49
N SER A 297 -37.14 -1.72 3.31
CA SER A 297 -37.46 -3.14 3.14
C SER A 297 -36.49 -4.03 3.91
N ALA A 298 -37.00 -5.18 4.36
CA ALA A 298 -36.23 -6.12 5.15
C ALA A 298 -35.50 -7.15 4.28
N PHE A 299 -34.31 -7.58 4.70
CA PHE A 299 -33.59 -8.72 4.12
C PHE A 299 -33.78 -9.99 4.96
N GLU A 300 -33.60 -11.15 4.33
CA GLU A 300 -33.60 -12.43 5.05
C GLU A 300 -32.34 -12.55 5.92
N PHE A 301 -32.52 -12.98 7.15
CA PHE A 301 -31.43 -13.28 8.07
C PHE A 301 -31.62 -14.68 8.65
N TYR A 302 -30.53 -15.42 8.82
CA TYR A 302 -30.58 -16.85 9.11
C TYR A 302 -31.07 -17.19 10.53
N ALA A 303 -31.09 -16.22 11.44
CA ALA A 303 -31.00 -16.50 12.86
C ALA A 303 -31.85 -15.58 13.73
N ALA A 304 -32.24 -16.10 14.90
CA ALA A 304 -32.83 -15.32 16.01
C ALA A 304 -31.78 -14.41 16.69
N SER A 305 -32.20 -13.51 17.58
CA SER A 305 -31.32 -12.51 18.21
C SER A 305 -30.16 -13.12 19.02
N CYS A 306 -30.35 -14.27 19.67
CA CYS A 306 -29.27 -14.99 20.37
C CYS A 306 -28.12 -15.35 19.41
N CYS A 307 -28.44 -15.82 18.21
CA CYS A 307 -27.45 -16.25 17.23
C CYS A 307 -26.75 -15.08 16.54
N ALA A 308 -27.47 -13.98 16.33
CA ALA A 308 -26.88 -12.72 15.88
C ALA A 308 -25.82 -12.20 16.85
N THR A 309 -26.01 -12.42 18.16
CA THR A 309 -25.04 -11.98 19.18
C THR A 309 -23.72 -12.75 19.09
N GLY A 310 -23.78 -14.09 18.94
CA GLY A 310 -22.58 -14.89 18.73
C GLY A 310 -21.79 -14.44 17.50
N LEU A 311 -22.47 -14.21 16.37
CA LEU A 311 -21.86 -13.66 15.15
C LEU A 311 -21.34 -12.23 15.35
N SER A 312 -22.03 -11.41 16.15
CA SER A 312 -21.61 -10.03 16.43
C SER A 312 -20.27 -9.97 17.19
N THR A 313 -19.99 -10.96 18.05
CA THR A 313 -18.68 -11.08 18.72
C THR A 313 -17.55 -11.28 17.72
N LEU A 314 -17.73 -12.17 16.73
CA LEU A 314 -16.76 -12.36 15.65
C LEU A 314 -16.55 -11.06 14.85
N LEU A 315 -17.65 -10.41 14.45
CA LEU A 315 -17.58 -9.18 13.68
C LEU A 315 -16.93 -8.03 14.46
N GLN A 316 -17.11 -7.98 15.78
CA GLN A 316 -16.47 -6.98 16.63
C GLN A 316 -14.95 -7.16 16.65
N SER A 317 -14.47 -8.40 16.74
CA SER A 317 -13.04 -8.72 16.67
C SER A 317 -12.45 -8.36 15.30
N VAL A 318 -13.15 -8.68 14.22
CA VAL A 318 -12.73 -8.33 12.85
C VAL A 318 -12.73 -6.82 12.63
N ASP A 319 -13.77 -6.11 13.10
CA ASP A 319 -13.86 -4.65 13.01
C ASP A 319 -12.73 -3.94 13.75
N ALA A 320 -12.33 -4.44 14.93
CA ALA A 320 -11.19 -3.91 15.66
C ALA A 320 -9.87 -4.05 14.88
N ILE A 321 -9.65 -5.19 14.22
CA ILE A 321 -8.47 -5.42 13.37
C ILE A 321 -8.49 -4.49 12.14
N VAL A 322 -9.64 -4.40 11.46
CA VAL A 322 -9.78 -3.52 10.29
C VAL A 322 -9.54 -2.06 10.69
N THR A 323 -10.12 -1.61 11.80
CA THR A 323 -9.95 -0.26 12.34
C THR A 323 -8.49 0.02 12.71
N GLN A 324 -7.79 -0.97 13.26
CA GLN A 324 -6.35 -0.82 13.54
C GLN A 324 -5.54 -0.58 12.27
N LEU A 325 -5.81 -1.35 11.22
CA LEU A 325 -5.08 -1.28 9.96
C LEU A 325 -5.39 -0.03 9.13
N SER A 326 -6.66 0.35 9.05
CA SER A 326 -7.13 1.39 8.13
C SER A 326 -7.52 2.71 8.80
N GLY A 327 -7.75 2.68 10.11
CA GLY A 327 -8.37 3.79 10.84
C GLY A 327 -9.86 3.98 10.58
N ASP A 328 -10.46 3.26 9.63
CA ASP A 328 -11.91 3.26 9.42
C ASP A 328 -12.52 1.98 9.99
N THR A 329 -13.63 2.13 10.71
CA THR A 329 -14.47 0.99 11.09
C THR A 329 -15.07 0.34 9.85
N LEU A 330 -15.51 -0.92 9.97
CA LEU A 330 -16.29 -1.60 8.93
C LEU A 330 -17.55 -0.82 8.59
N ALA A 331 -18.25 -0.24 9.56
CA ALA A 331 -19.44 0.57 9.32
C ALA A 331 -19.15 1.81 8.45
N GLU A 332 -18.05 2.51 8.74
CA GLU A 332 -17.60 3.65 7.93
C GLU A 332 -17.19 3.20 6.53
N THR A 333 -16.39 2.13 6.44
CA THR A 333 -15.93 1.55 5.17
C THR A 333 -17.12 1.19 4.26
N LEU A 334 -18.12 0.47 4.78
CA LEU A 334 -19.33 0.10 4.03
C LEU A 334 -20.13 1.32 3.59
N SER A 335 -20.22 2.35 4.44
CA SER A 335 -20.92 3.59 4.09
C SER A 335 -20.21 4.36 2.97
N LEU A 336 -18.87 4.37 2.98
CA LEU A 336 -18.06 4.97 1.93
C LEU A 336 -18.20 4.19 0.60
N MET A 337 -18.15 2.85 0.64
CA MET A 337 -18.37 1.99 -0.54
C MET A 337 -19.75 2.23 -1.18
N ALA A 338 -20.78 2.36 -0.36
CA ALA A 338 -22.14 2.58 -0.81
C ALA A 338 -22.46 4.06 -1.15
N GLY A 339 -21.51 4.97 -0.96
CA GLY A 339 -21.73 6.40 -1.20
C GLY A 339 -22.77 7.05 -0.27
N LEU A 340 -23.01 6.46 0.90
CA LEU A 340 -24.01 6.91 1.87
C LEU A 340 -23.43 8.05 2.72
N SER A 341 -23.99 9.26 2.58
CA SER A 341 -23.57 10.46 3.32
C SER A 341 -24.59 10.97 4.34
N ASP A 342 -25.81 10.43 4.32
CA ASP A 342 -26.86 10.76 5.29
C ASP A 342 -26.73 9.87 6.53
N ALA A 343 -26.52 10.48 7.70
CA ALA A 343 -26.41 9.79 8.99
C ALA A 343 -27.66 8.98 9.36
N GLY A 344 -28.82 9.29 8.77
CA GLY A 344 -30.06 8.52 8.88
C GLY A 344 -30.03 7.21 8.07
N ARG A 345 -29.22 7.14 7.01
CA ARG A 345 -29.16 6.04 6.06
C ARG A 345 -27.77 5.40 5.90
N SER A 346 -26.85 5.63 6.83
CA SER A 346 -25.52 5.02 6.86
C SER A 346 -25.50 3.67 7.60
N PHE A 347 -24.50 2.83 7.32
CA PHE A 347 -24.24 1.65 8.14
C PHE A 347 -23.81 2.05 9.56
N ARG A 348 -24.05 1.17 10.54
CA ARG A 348 -23.62 1.39 11.93
C ARG A 348 -23.09 0.11 12.56
N SER A 349 -22.19 0.28 13.53
CA SER A 349 -21.75 -0.82 14.39
C SER A 349 -22.95 -1.42 15.14
N PRO A 350 -23.23 -2.72 14.98
CA PRO A 350 -24.45 -3.31 15.53
C PRO A 350 -24.26 -3.94 16.92
N TYR A 351 -23.03 -4.01 17.43
CA TYR A 351 -22.65 -4.93 18.52
C TYR A 351 -23.42 -4.70 19.81
N GLU A 352 -23.50 -3.45 20.27
CA GLU A 352 -24.19 -3.13 21.53
C GLU A 352 -25.71 -3.28 21.40
N ALA A 353 -26.28 -2.89 20.25
CA ALA A 353 -27.70 -3.06 19.98
C ALA A 353 -28.11 -4.54 19.96
N ILE A 354 -27.33 -5.39 19.29
CA ILE A 354 -27.56 -6.83 19.25
C ILE A 354 -27.43 -7.44 20.64
N ARG A 355 -26.41 -7.06 21.42
CA ARG A 355 -26.20 -7.54 22.79
C ARG A 355 -27.41 -7.23 23.68
N GLN A 356 -27.98 -6.04 23.56
CA GLN A 356 -29.19 -5.66 24.30
C GLN A 356 -30.41 -6.49 23.87
N CYS A 357 -30.56 -6.81 22.59
CA CYS A 357 -31.64 -7.67 22.10
C CYS A 357 -31.62 -9.06 22.75
N ALA A 358 -30.44 -9.66 22.91
CA ALA A 358 -30.33 -11.02 23.45
C ALA A 358 -30.71 -11.13 24.94
N THR A 359 -30.50 -10.06 25.73
CA THR A 359 -30.92 -10.06 27.14
C THR A 359 -32.44 -10.15 27.33
N LYS A 360 -33.23 -9.89 26.27
CA LYS A 360 -34.69 -10.05 26.28
C LYS A 360 -35.15 -11.50 26.14
N TRP A 361 -34.26 -12.44 25.80
CA TRP A 361 -34.61 -13.82 25.45
C TRP A 361 -33.74 -14.86 26.19
N GLN A 362 -34.18 -16.11 26.22
CA GLN A 362 -33.41 -17.20 26.83
C GLN A 362 -32.28 -17.66 25.90
N CYS A 363 -31.09 -17.08 26.07
CA CYS A 363 -29.86 -17.52 25.41
C CYS A 363 -28.97 -18.30 26.38
N VAL A 364 -28.34 -19.37 25.90
CA VAL A 364 -27.22 -20.01 26.60
C VAL A 364 -25.97 -19.67 25.81
N TRP A 365 -25.17 -18.77 26.38
CA TRP A 365 -23.95 -18.26 25.78
C TRP A 365 -22.88 -19.35 25.71
N ALA A 366 -22.18 -19.39 24.59
CA ALA A 366 -20.94 -20.16 24.50
C ALA A 366 -19.93 -19.52 25.49
N PRO A 367 -19.27 -20.30 26.35
CA PRO A 367 -18.22 -19.77 27.19
C PRO A 367 -17.04 -19.29 26.33
N GLU A 368 -16.28 -18.32 26.82
CA GLU A 368 -14.95 -18.07 26.26
C GLU A 368 -14.13 -19.35 26.42
N TRP A 369 -13.65 -19.90 25.30
CA TRP A 369 -12.94 -21.19 25.31
C TRP A 369 -11.43 -21.00 25.34
N LEU A 370 -10.93 -19.86 24.84
CA LEU A 370 -9.53 -19.46 24.98
C LEU A 370 -9.42 -18.27 25.93
N SER A 371 -8.77 -18.48 27.06
CA SER A 371 -8.42 -17.45 28.02
C SER A 371 -7.43 -16.46 27.43
N THR A 372 -7.80 -15.19 27.51
CA THR A 372 -6.89 -14.06 27.26
C THR A 372 -6.13 -13.62 28.52
N ALA A 373 -6.45 -14.22 29.68
CA ALA A 373 -5.81 -13.88 30.95
C ALA A 373 -4.33 -14.26 30.95
N GLY A 374 -3.46 -13.28 31.25
CA GLY A 374 -2.01 -13.46 31.24
C GLY A 374 -1.34 -13.16 29.89
N LEU A 375 -2.11 -12.98 28.81
CA LEU A 375 -1.60 -12.39 27.57
C LEU A 375 -1.43 -10.90 27.79
N SER A 376 -0.20 -10.49 28.07
CA SER A 376 0.14 -9.07 28.12
C SER A 376 0.45 -8.57 26.71
N PRO A 377 0.09 -7.32 26.36
CA PRO A 377 0.66 -6.70 25.18
C PRO A 377 2.19 -6.80 25.26
N PRO A 378 2.90 -7.00 24.13
CA PRO A 378 4.35 -6.91 24.14
C PRO A 378 4.76 -5.56 24.75
N ALA A 379 5.92 -5.50 25.39
CA ALA A 379 6.48 -4.21 25.78
C ALA A 379 6.51 -3.34 24.52
N GLU A 380 5.82 -2.19 24.55
CA GLU A 380 5.96 -1.21 23.47
C GLU A 380 7.45 -0.92 23.37
N TYR A 381 8.03 -1.16 22.20
CA TYR A 381 9.40 -0.75 22.00
C TYR A 381 9.44 0.77 22.11
N ASP A 382 10.42 1.29 22.85
CA ASP A 382 10.86 2.69 22.72
C ASP A 382 11.42 2.85 21.31
N ALA A 383 10.52 2.87 20.33
CA ALA A 383 10.85 2.88 18.93
C ALA A 383 11.43 4.27 18.67
N ALA A 384 12.77 4.37 18.64
CA ALA A 384 13.39 5.38 17.81
C ALA A 384 12.67 5.27 16.44
N PRO A 385 11.94 6.31 16.01
CA PRO A 385 10.88 6.11 15.04
C PRO A 385 11.51 5.63 13.74
N LYS A 386 11.19 4.38 13.36
CA LYS A 386 11.46 3.82 12.04
C LYS A 386 10.68 4.51 10.93
N THR A 387 9.84 5.47 11.29
CA THR A 387 9.25 6.46 10.39
C THR A 387 10.38 7.19 9.65
N ALA A 388 10.31 7.19 8.32
CA ALA A 388 11.30 7.85 7.48
C ALA A 388 11.44 9.34 7.89
N LYS A 389 12.65 9.74 8.25
CA LYS A 389 12.99 11.16 8.44
C LYS A 389 13.70 11.65 7.19
N PRO A 390 13.17 12.66 6.48
CA PRO A 390 13.85 13.19 5.32
C PRO A 390 15.23 13.73 5.71
N GLN A 391 16.25 13.42 4.92
CA GLN A 391 17.64 13.80 5.16
C GLN A 391 18.00 15.07 4.38
N GLY A 392 18.86 15.90 4.96
CA GLY A 392 19.35 17.10 4.29
C GLY A 392 18.28 18.17 4.01
N VAL A 393 17.16 18.13 4.77
CA VAL A 393 16.09 19.13 4.68
C VAL A 393 15.97 19.94 5.97
N ARG A 394 15.51 21.18 5.83
CA ARG A 394 14.99 22.02 6.92
C ARG A 394 13.57 22.44 6.58
N CYS A 395 12.70 22.52 7.58
CA CYS A 395 11.34 22.97 7.35
C CYS A 395 10.74 23.54 8.64
N GLN A 396 9.60 24.22 8.50
CA GLN A 396 8.78 24.56 9.65
C GLN A 396 8.01 23.30 10.05
N GLU A 397 8.31 22.75 11.22
CA GLU A 397 7.61 21.57 11.74
C GLU A 397 6.22 21.94 12.27
N ARG A 398 5.23 21.08 12.02
CA ARG A 398 3.90 21.13 12.62
C ARG A 398 3.46 19.74 13.05
N GLN A 399 2.54 19.69 14.01
CA GLN A 399 1.79 18.47 14.28
C GLN A 399 0.69 18.30 13.24
N TRP A 400 0.57 17.09 12.70
CA TRP A 400 -0.56 16.63 11.91
C TRP A 400 -1.23 15.51 12.69
N CYS A 401 -2.53 15.61 12.93
CA CYS A 401 -3.30 14.60 13.67
C CYS A 401 -4.47 14.11 12.81
N ASP A 402 -4.73 12.81 12.84
CA ASP A 402 -5.96 12.25 12.27
C ASP A 402 -7.16 12.46 13.23
N ARG A 403 -8.35 12.00 12.81
CA ARG A 403 -9.59 12.14 13.58
C ARG A 403 -9.59 11.39 14.91
N ASP A 404 -8.70 10.40 15.07
CA ASP A 404 -8.54 9.63 16.30
C ASP A 404 -7.48 10.25 17.23
N ASN A 405 -6.95 11.42 16.87
CA ASN A 405 -5.85 12.13 17.53
C ASN A 405 -4.52 11.36 17.49
N VAL A 406 -4.31 10.52 16.48
CA VAL A 406 -2.98 9.95 16.20
C VAL A 406 -2.19 11.04 15.49
N CYS A 407 -1.05 11.45 16.04
CA CYS A 407 -0.32 12.63 15.57
C CYS A 407 1.12 12.33 15.15
N SER A 408 1.59 12.96 14.07
CA SER A 408 2.97 12.94 13.62
C SER A 408 3.52 14.35 13.44
N THR A 409 4.84 14.51 13.67
CA THR A 409 5.54 15.76 13.34
C THR A 409 5.91 15.73 11.86
N VAL A 410 5.45 16.73 11.11
CA VAL A 410 5.64 16.81 9.66
C VAL A 410 6.08 18.21 9.25
N CYS A 411 6.66 18.34 8.05
CA CYS A 411 6.94 19.64 7.48
C CYS A 411 5.64 20.34 7.06
N GLN A 412 5.50 21.62 7.44
CA GLN A 412 4.44 22.47 6.93
C GLN A 412 4.59 22.59 5.39
N PRO A 413 3.49 22.45 4.63
CA PRO A 413 3.51 22.65 3.19
C PRO A 413 4.15 23.99 2.79
N GLY A 414 4.98 24.00 1.74
CA GLY A 414 5.68 25.20 1.28
C GLY A 414 6.93 25.59 2.08
N SER A 415 7.23 24.91 3.19
CA SER A 415 8.32 25.32 4.11
C SER A 415 9.63 24.56 3.93
N VAL A 416 9.66 23.54 3.07
CA VAL A 416 10.84 22.68 2.91
C VAL A 416 11.96 23.42 2.20
N GLN A 417 13.16 23.30 2.74
CA GLN A 417 14.38 23.89 2.20
C GLN A 417 15.48 22.82 2.15
N VAL A 418 16.19 22.77 1.03
CA VAL A 418 17.45 22.01 0.88
C VAL A 418 18.64 22.95 1.02
N ALA A 419 19.85 22.37 1.06
CA ALA A 419 21.07 23.17 1.13
C ALA A 419 21.11 24.21 -0.02
N PRO A 420 21.42 25.50 0.25
CA PRO A 420 21.36 26.55 -0.77
C PRO A 420 22.18 26.26 -2.04
N TRP A 421 23.31 25.56 -1.89
CA TRP A 421 24.15 25.16 -3.02
C TRP A 421 23.46 24.12 -3.92
N VAL A 422 22.72 23.17 -3.31
CA VAL A 422 21.95 22.13 -4.02
C VAL A 422 20.81 22.76 -4.79
N ALA A 423 20.01 23.63 -4.14
CA ALA A 423 18.89 24.34 -4.78
C ALA A 423 19.35 25.12 -6.02
N ARG A 424 20.51 25.78 -5.93
CA ARG A 424 21.05 26.55 -7.05
C ARG A 424 21.63 25.69 -8.15
N ALA A 425 22.42 24.67 -7.81
CA ALA A 425 23.01 23.78 -8.79
C ALA A 425 21.93 23.05 -9.59
N THR A 426 20.86 22.58 -8.93
CA THR A 426 19.72 21.96 -9.60
C THR A 426 18.92 22.93 -10.46
N ALA A 427 18.66 24.16 -9.99
CA ALA A 427 18.01 25.20 -10.80
C ALA A 427 18.81 25.52 -12.07
N PHE A 428 20.13 25.61 -11.95
CA PHE A 428 21.00 25.85 -13.08
C PHE A 428 21.05 24.67 -14.07
N GLN A 429 21.18 23.43 -13.58
CA GLN A 429 21.11 22.22 -14.43
C GLN A 429 19.78 22.13 -15.19
N ARG A 430 18.69 22.53 -14.53
CA ARG A 430 17.36 22.57 -15.14
C ARG A 430 17.30 23.60 -16.27
N ASN A 431 17.83 24.80 -16.05
CA ASN A 431 17.90 25.83 -17.11
C ASN A 431 18.71 25.37 -18.33
N LEU A 432 19.81 24.63 -18.12
CA LEU A 432 20.57 24.02 -19.23
C LEU A 432 19.75 22.94 -19.95
N SER A 433 18.96 22.17 -19.21
CA SER A 433 18.07 21.14 -19.77
C SER A 433 16.94 21.76 -20.59
N TYR A 434 16.40 22.91 -20.18
CA TYR A 434 15.32 23.59 -20.91
C TYR A 434 15.68 24.05 -22.33
N ALA A 435 16.98 24.12 -22.66
CA ALA A 435 17.47 24.32 -24.03
C ALA A 435 17.38 23.07 -24.92
N GLN A 436 16.77 21.99 -24.44
CA GLN A 436 16.52 20.74 -25.15
C GLN A 436 15.02 20.44 -25.21
N SER A 437 14.61 19.50 -26.07
CA SER A 437 13.26 18.94 -26.03
C SER A 437 13.04 18.10 -24.77
N LEU A 438 11.77 17.82 -24.44
CA LEU A 438 11.41 16.89 -23.36
C LEU A 438 12.13 15.53 -23.50
N CYS A 439 12.29 15.07 -24.73
CA CYS A 439 12.81 13.74 -25.07
C CYS A 439 14.32 13.57 -24.78
N MET A 440 15.05 14.68 -24.65
CA MET A 440 16.50 14.69 -24.46
C MET A 440 16.91 15.19 -23.07
N THR A 441 15.97 15.80 -22.36
CA THR A 441 16.16 16.42 -21.05
C THR A 441 16.29 15.38 -19.93
N GLN A 442 17.06 15.74 -18.91
CA GLN A 442 17.14 15.04 -17.63
C GLN A 442 16.50 15.89 -16.52
N LEU A 443 15.43 15.38 -15.89
CA LEU A 443 14.68 16.03 -14.81
C LEU A 443 14.74 15.22 -13.53
N ALA A 444 14.86 15.92 -12.41
CA ALA A 444 14.48 15.38 -11.11
C ALA A 444 12.97 15.21 -11.07
N GLY A 445 12.53 14.05 -10.59
CA GLY A 445 11.13 13.70 -10.44
C GLY A 445 10.84 13.08 -9.09
N SER A 446 9.60 12.65 -8.94
CA SER A 446 9.06 12.01 -7.76
C SER A 446 8.07 10.93 -8.18
N HIS A 447 8.16 9.76 -7.55
CA HIS A 447 7.16 8.70 -7.69
C HIS A 447 6.13 8.81 -6.55
N ASN A 448 4.86 8.58 -6.86
CA ASN A 448 3.71 8.74 -5.96
C ASN A 448 3.76 10.07 -5.17
N SER A 449 3.83 11.21 -5.88
CA SER A 449 4.11 12.53 -5.31
C SER A 449 3.09 13.01 -4.27
N ALA A 450 1.88 12.46 -4.27
CA ALA A 450 0.84 12.82 -3.30
C ALA A 450 0.89 11.99 -2.01
N THR A 451 1.55 10.84 -1.98
CA THR A 451 1.51 9.90 -0.84
C THR A 451 2.49 10.30 0.25
N THR A 452 2.33 11.51 0.80
CA THR A 452 3.35 12.15 1.62
C THR A 452 3.07 12.18 3.11
N LEU A 453 4.11 12.06 3.95
CA LEU A 453 4.02 12.27 5.40
C LEU A 453 3.44 13.65 5.71
N ALA A 454 3.85 14.68 4.97
CA ALA A 454 3.31 16.04 5.10
C ALA A 454 1.80 16.16 4.91
N ARG A 455 1.16 15.15 4.29
CA ARG A 455 -0.29 15.07 4.06
C ARG A 455 -0.95 13.91 4.82
N GLY A 456 -0.27 13.36 5.83
CA GLY A 456 -0.83 12.36 6.74
C GLY A 456 -0.63 10.91 6.32
N HIS A 457 -0.08 10.63 5.14
CA HIS A 457 0.30 9.26 4.77
C HIS A 457 1.33 8.73 5.76
N GLY A 458 1.15 7.50 6.22
CA GLY A 458 2.00 6.86 7.22
C GLY A 458 1.86 7.42 8.63
N ASN A 459 0.90 8.32 8.90
CA ASN A 459 0.70 8.87 10.25
C ASN A 459 0.39 7.78 11.28
N ARG A 460 -0.35 6.75 10.87
CA ARG A 460 -0.71 5.61 11.72
C ARG A 460 0.36 4.52 11.76
N ASP A 461 1.39 4.60 10.93
CA ASP A 461 2.51 3.64 10.93
C ASP A 461 3.19 3.59 12.29
N GLN A 462 3.19 4.70 13.04
CA GLN A 462 3.73 4.73 14.39
C GLN A 462 3.02 3.78 15.37
N LEU A 463 1.72 3.50 15.15
CA LEU A 463 0.97 2.55 15.98
C LEU A 463 1.48 1.12 15.75
N VAL A 464 1.75 0.79 14.49
CA VAL A 464 2.25 -0.52 14.08
C VAL A 464 3.73 -0.66 14.41
N ASN A 465 4.56 0.35 14.11
CA ASN A 465 6.02 0.35 14.30
C ASN A 465 6.42 0.14 15.77
N LYS A 466 5.59 0.54 16.75
CA LYS A 466 5.80 0.25 18.18
C LYS A 466 5.77 -1.25 18.52
N LEU A 467 5.12 -2.05 17.68
CA LEU A 467 4.95 -3.50 17.84
C LEU A 467 5.98 -4.30 17.05
N LEU A 468 6.80 -3.64 16.22
CA LEU A 468 7.80 -4.27 15.36
C LEU A 468 9.17 -4.31 16.05
N ASP A 469 9.95 -5.36 15.78
CA ASP A 469 11.30 -5.50 16.36
C ASP A 469 12.19 -4.32 15.95
N PRO A 470 12.63 -3.45 16.88
CA PRO A 470 13.36 -2.23 16.54
C PRO A 470 14.79 -2.50 16.05
N THR A 471 15.34 -3.69 16.30
CA THR A 471 16.72 -4.06 15.95
C THR A 471 16.88 -4.47 14.49
N ASP A 472 15.80 -4.87 13.84
CA ASP A 472 15.80 -5.24 12.42
C ASP A 472 15.56 -4.01 11.54
N ALA A 473 16.57 -3.61 10.78
CA ALA A 473 16.50 -2.44 9.89
C ALA A 473 15.51 -2.61 8.73
N ASN A 474 15.07 -3.83 8.44
CA ASN A 474 14.15 -4.16 7.34
C ASN A 474 12.68 -4.19 7.76
N VAL A 475 12.38 -4.15 9.08
CA VAL A 475 10.99 -4.22 9.58
C VAL A 475 10.44 -2.82 9.85
N PHE A 476 9.72 -2.21 8.90
CA PHE A 476 9.10 -0.88 9.08
C PHE A 476 7.96 -0.63 8.07
N VAL A 477 7.23 0.49 8.22
CA VAL A 477 6.31 1.04 7.21
C VAL A 477 6.82 2.42 6.73
N ARG A 478 6.77 2.71 5.42
CA ARG A 478 7.35 3.91 4.77
C ARG A 478 6.35 4.61 3.82
N THR A 479 6.41 5.95 3.75
CA THR A 479 5.62 6.84 2.85
C THR A 479 6.43 8.06 2.35
N ASN A 480 5.97 8.77 1.31
CA ASN A 480 6.75 9.70 0.45
C ASN A 480 6.72 11.20 0.89
N ASN A 481 7.20 12.16 0.06
CA ASN A 481 7.18 13.65 0.19
C ASN A 481 7.16 14.32 -1.23
N GLN A 482 7.20 15.68 -1.46
CA GLN A 482 7.99 16.38 -2.56
C GLN A 482 7.38 17.50 -3.48
N LEU A 483 7.71 18.80 -3.29
CA LEU A 483 7.71 19.80 -4.40
C LEU A 483 8.83 20.86 -4.33
N ASP A 484 9.03 21.51 -3.17
CA ASP A 484 10.02 22.61 -3.03
C ASP A 484 11.50 22.15 -3.08
N ILE A 485 11.72 20.84 -3.18
CA ILE A 485 13.05 20.20 -3.17
C ILE A 485 13.68 20.22 -4.57
N GLY A 486 12.92 20.55 -5.62
CA GLY A 486 13.45 20.77 -6.98
C GLY A 486 12.93 19.82 -8.07
N ALA A 487 11.98 18.94 -7.74
CA ALA A 487 11.32 18.07 -8.71
C ALA A 487 10.54 18.88 -9.76
N ARG A 488 10.51 18.38 -11.00
CA ARG A 488 9.73 18.92 -12.13
C ARG A 488 8.97 17.84 -12.89
N PHE A 489 9.19 16.57 -12.54
CA PHE A 489 8.33 15.46 -12.92
C PHE A 489 7.59 14.96 -11.68
N LEU A 490 6.27 14.91 -11.74
CA LEU A 490 5.42 14.49 -10.63
C LEU A 490 4.52 13.36 -11.10
N GLU A 491 4.23 12.42 -10.21
CA GLU A 491 3.33 11.31 -10.42
C GLU A 491 2.17 11.40 -9.44
N LEU A 492 0.96 11.50 -9.95
CA LEU A 492 -0.26 11.54 -9.15
C LEU A 492 -1.17 10.39 -9.52
N ASP A 493 -1.44 9.52 -8.56
CA ASP A 493 -2.38 8.42 -8.75
C ASP A 493 -3.80 8.95 -8.53
N ALA A 494 -4.53 9.14 -9.62
CA ALA A 494 -5.91 9.56 -9.56
C ALA A 494 -6.79 8.33 -9.28
N LYS A 495 -7.52 8.38 -8.17
CA LYS A 495 -8.46 7.33 -7.76
C LYS A 495 -9.84 7.92 -7.51
N TYR A 496 -10.90 7.16 -7.78
CA TYR A 496 -12.26 7.58 -7.43
C TYR A 496 -12.89 6.61 -6.44
N PHE A 497 -13.10 7.09 -5.22
CA PHE A 497 -13.75 6.34 -4.14
C PHE A 497 -14.32 7.30 -3.11
N ALA A 498 -15.29 6.82 -2.32
CA ALA A 498 -15.99 7.65 -1.33
C ALA A 498 -16.55 8.95 -1.95
N ARG A 499 -17.11 8.85 -3.17
CA ARG A 499 -17.74 9.93 -3.94
C ARG A 499 -16.84 11.11 -4.25
N SER A 500 -15.53 10.90 -4.38
CA SER A 500 -14.58 11.96 -4.67
C SER A 500 -13.36 11.43 -5.41
N PHE A 501 -12.78 12.27 -6.27
CA PHE A 501 -11.44 12.04 -6.78
C PHE A 501 -10.41 12.32 -5.70
N ARG A 502 -9.52 11.36 -5.47
CA ARG A 502 -8.48 11.43 -4.45
C ARG A 502 -7.14 11.09 -5.08
N SER A 503 -6.08 11.66 -4.51
CA SER A 503 -4.72 11.24 -4.84
C SER A 503 -4.29 10.18 -3.82
N GLY A 504 -4.01 8.97 -4.27
CA GLY A 504 -3.67 7.88 -3.36
C GLY A 504 -3.17 6.65 -4.08
N HIS A 505 -2.17 6.03 -3.48
CA HIS A 505 -1.62 4.76 -3.96
C HIS A 505 -2.48 3.61 -3.40
N CYS A 506 -3.18 2.90 -4.28
CA CYS A 506 -3.91 1.69 -3.91
C CYS A 506 -3.02 0.51 -4.30
N SER A 507 -2.59 -0.28 -3.32
CA SER A 507 -1.74 -1.44 -3.63
C SER A 507 -2.50 -2.44 -4.49
N ARG A 508 -1.98 -2.64 -5.70
CA ARG A 508 -2.45 -3.71 -6.58
C ARG A 508 -1.93 -5.04 -6.06
N ILE A 509 -2.79 -5.77 -5.36
CA ILE A 509 -2.49 -7.13 -4.89
C ILE A 509 -3.07 -8.13 -5.89
N ASP A 510 -2.27 -8.53 -6.87
CA ASP A 510 -2.68 -9.46 -7.95
C ASP A 510 -2.83 -10.90 -7.42
N ILE A 511 -3.93 -11.16 -6.70
CA ILE A 511 -4.30 -12.49 -6.20
C ILE A 511 -5.74 -12.78 -6.64
N PRO A 512 -5.99 -13.82 -7.46
CA PRO A 512 -7.33 -14.14 -7.96
C PRO A 512 -8.40 -14.30 -6.86
N PHE A 513 -8.03 -14.85 -5.71
CA PHE A 513 -8.92 -14.94 -4.55
C PHE A 513 -9.41 -13.56 -4.07
N LEU A 514 -8.55 -12.53 -4.12
CA LEU A 514 -8.94 -11.18 -3.72
C LEU A 514 -9.92 -10.56 -4.70
N ASP A 515 -9.82 -10.83 -6.00
CA ASP A 515 -10.80 -10.34 -6.98
C ASP A 515 -12.18 -10.97 -6.77
N ASP A 516 -12.24 -12.28 -6.50
CA ASP A 516 -13.49 -12.97 -6.17
C ASP A 516 -14.08 -12.47 -4.83
N PHE A 517 -13.23 -12.33 -3.80
CA PHE A 517 -13.62 -11.75 -2.51
C PHE A 517 -14.18 -10.34 -2.70
N SER A 518 -13.52 -9.56 -3.54
CA SER A 518 -13.91 -8.19 -3.85
C SER A 518 -15.27 -8.13 -4.53
N SER A 519 -15.45 -8.85 -5.63
CA SER A 519 -16.72 -8.90 -6.35
C SER A 519 -17.89 -9.29 -5.42
N ASN A 520 -17.67 -10.26 -4.53
CA ASN A 520 -18.67 -10.66 -3.53
C ASN A 520 -18.99 -9.58 -2.50
N LEU A 521 -17.98 -8.83 -2.03
CA LEU A 521 -18.18 -7.69 -1.13
C LEU A 521 -19.03 -6.61 -1.81
N ALA A 522 -18.64 -6.18 -3.01
CA ALA A 522 -19.36 -5.16 -3.78
C ALA A 522 -20.82 -5.56 -4.01
N ALA A 523 -21.06 -6.79 -4.49
CA ALA A 523 -22.40 -7.31 -4.72
C ALA A 523 -23.23 -7.43 -3.44
N THR A 524 -22.58 -7.71 -2.31
CA THR A 524 -23.27 -7.76 -1.02
C THR A 524 -23.65 -6.36 -0.55
N VAL A 525 -22.75 -5.38 -0.66
CA VAL A 525 -23.07 -3.99 -0.34
C VAL A 525 -24.21 -3.49 -1.22
N GLU A 526 -24.17 -3.77 -2.53
CA GLU A 526 -25.24 -3.41 -3.48
C GLU A 526 -26.59 -4.00 -3.04
N ASP A 527 -26.65 -5.29 -2.69
CA ASP A 527 -27.87 -5.97 -2.22
C ASP A 527 -28.39 -5.41 -0.89
N LEU A 528 -27.50 -5.00 0.02
CA LEU A 528 -27.88 -4.42 1.30
C LEU A 528 -28.53 -3.04 1.13
N VAL A 529 -28.08 -2.23 0.16
CA VAL A 529 -28.57 -0.86 -0.03
C VAL A 529 -29.66 -0.73 -1.08
N SER A 530 -29.72 -1.65 -2.05
CA SER A 530 -30.70 -1.61 -3.13
C SER A 530 -32.10 -1.93 -2.63
N SER A 531 -33.09 -1.26 -3.21
CA SER A 531 -34.52 -1.50 -3.00
C SER A 531 -35.16 -1.99 -4.30
N ALA A 532 -36.36 -2.59 -4.20
CA ALA A 532 -37.05 -3.12 -5.38
C ALA A 532 -37.23 -2.01 -6.45
N GLY A 533 -36.58 -2.18 -7.61
CA GLY A 533 -36.64 -1.22 -8.73
C GLY A 533 -35.66 -0.04 -8.65
N GLN A 534 -34.77 0.03 -7.66
CA GLN A 534 -33.70 1.04 -7.57
C GLN A 534 -32.37 0.38 -7.20
N ARG A 535 -31.44 0.32 -8.16
CA ARG A 535 -30.05 -0.05 -7.90
C ARG A 535 -29.27 1.17 -7.46
N VAL A 536 -28.40 0.99 -6.47
CA VAL A 536 -27.43 1.99 -6.04
C VAL A 536 -26.07 1.59 -6.60
N GLY A 537 -25.35 2.52 -7.22
CA GLY A 537 -23.97 2.28 -7.63
C GLY A 537 -23.09 2.12 -6.40
N VAL A 538 -22.40 0.99 -6.27
CA VAL A 538 -21.35 0.78 -5.28
C VAL A 538 -20.04 1.24 -5.91
N GLU A 539 -19.40 2.23 -5.29
CA GLU A 539 -18.13 2.80 -5.76
C GLU A 539 -16.95 2.06 -5.15
N TRP A 540 -16.87 0.75 -5.42
CA TRP A 540 -15.83 -0.11 -4.87
C TRP A 540 -15.48 -1.28 -5.80
N GLN A 541 -14.19 -1.59 -5.93
CA GLN A 541 -13.65 -2.76 -6.62
C GLN A 541 -12.25 -3.13 -6.08
N SER A 542 -11.69 -4.28 -6.50
CA SER A 542 -10.40 -4.78 -5.97
C SER A 542 -9.23 -3.83 -6.18
N SER A 543 -9.22 -3.04 -7.27
CA SER A 543 -8.19 -2.02 -7.55
C SER A 543 -8.11 -0.91 -6.51
N LEU A 544 -9.14 -0.74 -5.67
CA LEU A 544 -9.19 0.23 -4.59
C LEU A 544 -8.69 -0.31 -3.25
N LEU A 545 -8.31 -1.59 -3.17
CA LEU A 545 -7.71 -2.16 -1.97
C LEU A 545 -6.40 -1.39 -1.65
N GLY A 546 -6.23 -1.00 -0.39
CA GLY A 546 -5.15 -0.11 0.04
C GLY A 546 -5.53 1.37 0.07
N CYS A 547 -6.59 1.76 -0.64
CA CYS A 547 -7.22 3.08 -0.52
C CYS A 547 -8.54 3.05 0.27
N LEU A 548 -9.37 2.02 0.05
CA LEU A 548 -10.64 1.80 0.74
C LEU A 548 -10.90 0.29 0.98
N PRO A 549 -10.71 -0.23 2.22
CA PRO A 549 -10.09 0.45 3.37
C PRO A 549 -8.64 0.83 3.07
N SER A 550 -8.16 1.92 3.68
CA SER A 550 -6.79 2.37 3.47
C SER A 550 -5.78 1.44 4.14
N LEU A 551 -4.63 1.22 3.49
CA LEU A 551 -3.45 0.60 4.09
C LEU A 551 -2.24 1.56 4.09
N GLY A 552 -2.45 2.82 3.67
CA GLY A 552 -1.40 3.84 3.56
C GLY A 552 -1.10 4.59 4.86
N GLY A 553 -1.56 4.09 6.00
CA GLY A 553 -1.34 4.70 7.32
C GLY A 553 -2.18 5.95 7.59
N LEU A 554 -3.34 6.10 6.94
CA LEU A 554 -4.35 7.13 7.21
C LEU A 554 -5.75 6.55 6.92
N ARG A 555 -6.81 7.29 7.24
CA ARG A 555 -8.18 6.90 6.90
C ARG A 555 -8.48 7.10 5.41
N ALA A 556 -9.37 6.28 4.84
CA ALA A 556 -9.78 6.38 3.44
C ALA A 556 -10.30 7.78 3.11
N ALA A 557 -11.19 8.33 3.94
CA ALA A 557 -11.77 9.66 3.73
C ALA A 557 -10.78 10.83 3.94
N ASP A 558 -9.63 10.57 4.57
CA ASP A 558 -8.60 11.58 4.84
C ASP A 558 -7.55 11.66 3.71
N HIS A 559 -7.59 10.76 2.71
CA HIS A 559 -6.77 10.90 1.51
C HIS A 559 -7.03 12.25 0.85
N ARG A 560 -5.96 12.90 0.41
CA ARG A 560 -6.05 14.21 -0.21
C ARG A 560 -6.96 14.17 -1.45
N LEU A 561 -7.82 15.19 -1.59
CA LEU A 561 -8.61 15.36 -2.81
C LEU A 561 -7.67 15.59 -3.99
N HIS A 562 -7.99 14.99 -5.13
CA HIS A 562 -7.17 15.13 -6.33
C HIS A 562 -7.10 16.58 -6.80
N ARG A 563 -8.24 17.29 -6.76
CA ARG A 563 -8.32 18.71 -7.08
C ARG A 563 -7.32 19.55 -6.27
N ASP A 564 -7.17 19.26 -4.98
CA ASP A 564 -6.23 20.01 -4.13
C ASP A 564 -4.79 19.79 -4.57
N SER A 565 -4.42 18.57 -4.98
CA SER A 565 -3.09 18.26 -5.52
C SER A 565 -2.84 19.06 -6.81
N LEU A 566 -3.84 19.12 -7.71
CA LEU A 566 -3.73 19.88 -8.94
C LEU A 566 -3.63 21.39 -8.67
N GLN A 567 -4.42 21.91 -7.74
CA GLN A 567 -4.41 23.33 -7.38
C GLN A 567 -3.06 23.76 -6.80
N GLU A 568 -2.44 22.92 -5.97
CA GLU A 568 -1.08 23.19 -5.45
C GLU A 568 -0.05 23.32 -6.58
N ILE A 569 -0.13 22.47 -7.61
CA ILE A 569 0.74 22.57 -8.80
C ILE A 569 0.39 23.83 -9.62
N ALA A 570 -0.89 24.17 -9.76
CA ALA A 570 -1.33 25.36 -10.49
C ALA A 570 -0.86 26.66 -9.82
N ASP A 571 -0.97 26.75 -8.50
CA ASP A 571 -0.50 27.89 -7.70
C ASP A 571 1.04 28.01 -7.78
N TRP A 572 1.74 26.87 -7.69
CA TRP A 572 3.19 26.82 -7.82
C TRP A 572 3.66 27.27 -9.21
N THR A 573 3.07 26.74 -10.30
CA THR A 573 3.42 27.14 -11.67
C THR A 573 3.03 28.59 -11.98
N SER A 574 2.01 29.13 -11.30
CA SER A 574 1.63 30.55 -11.39
C SER A 574 2.66 31.48 -10.76
N SER A 575 3.25 31.08 -9.63
CA SER A 575 4.33 31.82 -8.98
C SER A 575 5.72 31.60 -9.61
N HIS A 576 5.86 30.60 -10.48
CA HIS A 576 7.10 30.26 -11.20
C HIS A 576 6.90 30.29 -12.73
N PRO A 577 6.65 31.46 -13.35
CA PRO A 577 6.28 31.56 -14.76
C PRO A 577 7.39 31.14 -15.75
N HIS A 578 8.61 30.96 -15.27
CA HIS A 578 9.77 30.52 -16.07
C HIS A 578 10.11 29.03 -15.87
N ASP A 579 9.28 28.29 -15.15
CA ASP A 579 9.41 26.85 -14.95
C ASP A 579 8.29 26.08 -15.67
N LEU A 580 8.52 24.77 -15.83
CA LEU A 580 7.57 23.82 -16.40
C LEU A 580 7.51 22.55 -15.54
N VAL A 581 6.32 21.99 -15.41
CA VAL A 581 6.04 20.72 -14.73
C VAL A 581 5.55 19.69 -15.74
N VAL A 582 6.13 18.49 -15.68
CA VAL A 582 5.59 17.29 -16.34
C VAL A 582 4.83 16.52 -15.27
N LEU A 583 3.52 16.40 -15.41
CA LEU A 583 2.68 15.67 -14.49
C LEU A 583 2.23 14.37 -15.16
N TYR A 584 2.69 13.25 -14.62
CA TYR A 584 2.17 11.94 -14.91
C TYR A 584 0.99 11.64 -13.98
N THR A 585 -0.15 11.28 -14.55
CA THR A 585 -1.31 10.80 -13.82
C THR A 585 -1.53 9.31 -14.08
N GLU A 586 -1.40 8.48 -13.05
CA GLU A 586 -1.88 7.11 -13.10
C GLU A 586 -3.39 7.12 -12.85
N ILE A 587 -4.20 6.88 -13.89
CA ILE A 587 -5.65 6.87 -13.77
C ILE A 587 -6.08 5.46 -13.38
N GLY A 588 -6.66 5.32 -12.19
CA GLY A 588 -7.21 4.04 -11.73
C GLY A 588 -8.30 3.51 -12.66
N ASP A 589 -8.32 2.18 -12.86
CA ASP A 589 -9.30 1.50 -13.70
C ASP A 589 -10.74 1.83 -13.28
N GLU A 590 -10.97 2.02 -11.98
CA GLU A 590 -12.28 2.30 -11.41
C GLU A 590 -12.87 3.64 -11.90
N ILE A 591 -12.03 4.60 -12.32
CA ILE A 591 -12.51 5.87 -12.86
C ILE A 591 -13.24 5.64 -14.18
N ALA A 592 -12.73 4.72 -15.01
CA ALA A 592 -13.41 4.35 -16.24
C ALA A 592 -14.65 3.49 -15.93
N ASP A 593 -14.51 2.49 -15.05
CA ASP A 593 -15.59 1.56 -14.70
C ASP A 593 -16.81 2.27 -14.08
N PHE A 594 -16.57 3.32 -13.29
CA PHE A 594 -17.63 4.14 -12.69
C PHE A 594 -18.10 5.30 -13.58
N GLY A 595 -17.60 5.42 -14.81
CA GLY A 595 -18.01 6.46 -15.76
C GLY A 595 -17.59 7.88 -15.33
N LYS A 596 -16.43 8.00 -14.66
CA LYS A 596 -15.92 9.23 -14.05
C LYS A 596 -14.80 9.91 -14.82
N LEU A 597 -14.41 9.38 -15.97
CA LEU A 597 -13.32 9.94 -16.76
C LEU A 597 -13.61 11.38 -17.23
N ASP A 598 -14.82 11.69 -17.70
CA ASP A 598 -15.14 13.04 -18.19
C ASP A 598 -15.10 14.09 -17.07
N GLU A 599 -15.61 13.75 -15.88
CA GLU A 599 -15.56 14.61 -14.68
C GLU A 599 -14.11 14.84 -14.21
N LEU A 600 -13.25 13.81 -14.31
CA LEU A 600 -11.81 13.98 -14.06
C LEU A 600 -11.19 14.94 -15.06
N LEU A 601 -11.46 14.80 -16.36
CA LEU A 601 -10.87 15.65 -17.39
C LEU A 601 -11.34 17.10 -17.29
N GLU A 602 -12.61 17.33 -16.94
CA GLU A 602 -13.13 18.66 -16.63
C GLU A 602 -12.36 19.30 -15.47
N MET A 603 -12.06 18.54 -14.40
CA MET A 603 -11.26 19.03 -13.28
C MET A 603 -9.86 19.49 -13.70
N TYR A 604 -9.17 18.76 -14.60
CA TYR A 604 -7.86 19.18 -15.10
C TYR A 604 -7.93 20.45 -15.96
N ASP A 605 -8.97 20.54 -16.80
CA ASP A 605 -9.22 21.70 -17.66
C ASP A 605 -9.53 22.95 -16.81
N ASP A 606 -10.37 22.81 -15.78
CA ASP A 606 -10.71 23.87 -14.83
C ASP A 606 -9.48 24.42 -14.10
N VAL A 607 -8.58 23.54 -13.65
CA VAL A 607 -7.45 23.92 -12.81
C VAL A 607 -6.31 24.54 -13.62
N PHE A 608 -5.99 23.97 -14.78
CA PHE A 608 -4.83 24.39 -15.56
C PHE A 608 -5.18 25.23 -16.79
N GLY A 609 -6.34 25.00 -17.42
CA GLY A 609 -6.77 25.68 -18.64
C GLY A 609 -5.67 25.85 -19.68
N ASP A 610 -5.44 27.08 -20.12
CA ASP A 610 -4.53 27.41 -21.22
C ASP A 610 -3.04 27.12 -20.94
N VAL A 611 -2.65 26.88 -19.67
CA VAL A 611 -1.24 26.57 -19.35
C VAL A 611 -0.84 25.14 -19.75
N LEU A 612 -1.81 24.29 -20.08
CA LEU A 612 -1.59 22.93 -20.55
C LEU A 612 -1.02 22.90 -21.97
N PHE A 613 0.04 22.13 -22.16
CA PHE A 613 0.45 21.65 -23.48
C PHE A 613 -0.23 20.31 -23.77
N THR A 614 -1.14 20.30 -24.74
CA THR A 614 -2.02 19.16 -25.04
C THR A 614 -1.63 18.41 -26.31
N PRO A 615 -2.17 17.20 -26.55
CA PRO A 615 -2.02 16.52 -27.84
C PRO A 615 -2.42 17.36 -29.07
N SER A 616 -3.43 18.24 -28.93
CA SER A 616 -3.82 19.15 -30.01
C SER A 616 -2.74 20.21 -30.30
N ASP A 617 -2.08 20.72 -29.25
CA ASP A 617 -0.99 21.68 -29.41
C ASP A 617 0.21 21.05 -30.11
N LEU A 618 0.58 19.81 -29.75
CA LEU A 618 1.64 19.07 -30.42
C LEU A 618 1.33 18.86 -31.92
N ALA A 619 0.09 18.49 -32.25
CA ALA A 619 -0.32 18.33 -33.64
C ALA A 619 -0.21 19.64 -34.43
N ARG A 620 -0.54 20.79 -33.81
CA ARG A 620 -0.45 22.12 -34.42
C ARG A 620 0.98 22.53 -34.77
N VAL A 621 1.97 22.08 -34.00
CA VAL A 621 3.40 22.35 -34.24
C VAL A 621 4.09 21.26 -35.07
N GLY A 622 3.32 20.36 -35.70
CA GLY A 622 3.85 19.37 -36.65
C GLY A 622 4.05 17.97 -36.08
N GLY A 623 3.68 17.72 -34.82
CA GLY A 623 3.64 16.37 -34.24
C GLY A 623 4.97 15.84 -33.71
N ASP A 624 6.07 16.57 -33.83
CA ASP A 624 7.41 16.14 -33.40
C ASP A 624 7.88 16.90 -32.16
N TRP A 625 8.10 16.18 -31.06
CA TRP A 625 8.63 16.73 -29.82
C TRP A 625 10.04 17.32 -29.94
N ASN A 626 10.81 16.96 -30.97
CA ASN A 626 12.16 17.50 -31.18
C ASN A 626 12.17 18.79 -32.01
N SER A 627 11.00 19.26 -32.48
CA SER A 627 10.89 20.49 -33.25
C SER A 627 10.93 21.77 -32.41
N PHE A 628 10.82 21.64 -31.08
CA PHE A 628 10.85 22.74 -30.12
C PHE A 628 11.58 22.33 -28.83
N THR A 629 12.00 23.33 -28.07
CA THR A 629 12.61 23.17 -26.75
C THR A 629 11.59 23.38 -25.64
N LEU A 630 11.90 22.97 -24.42
CA LEU A 630 11.06 23.29 -23.25
C LEU A 630 11.00 24.81 -23.01
N HIS A 631 12.06 25.55 -23.33
CA HIS A 631 12.06 27.01 -23.26
C HIS A 631 11.04 27.64 -24.23
N ASP A 632 10.86 27.06 -25.42
CA ASP A 632 9.84 27.51 -26.37
C ASP A 632 8.43 27.30 -25.79
N LEU A 633 8.17 26.17 -25.12
CA LEU A 633 6.88 25.93 -24.46
C LEU A 633 6.60 26.98 -23.37
N ILE A 634 7.57 27.19 -22.48
CA ILE A 634 7.47 28.16 -21.39
C ILE A 634 7.23 29.58 -21.94
N SER A 635 7.96 29.96 -23.00
CA SER A 635 7.82 31.26 -23.66
C SER A 635 6.46 31.45 -24.33
N ASN A 636 5.79 30.36 -24.71
CA ASN A 636 4.42 30.37 -25.23
C ASN A 636 3.35 30.24 -24.13
N GLY A 637 3.72 30.40 -22.86
CA GLY A 637 2.81 30.33 -21.72
C GLY A 637 2.39 28.92 -21.31
N LYS A 638 2.97 27.88 -21.96
CA LYS A 638 2.71 26.48 -21.64
C LYS A 638 3.64 26.04 -20.53
N ARG A 639 3.07 25.65 -19.39
CA ARG A 639 3.80 25.36 -18.14
C ARG A 639 3.55 23.97 -17.59
N VAL A 640 2.54 23.26 -18.09
CA VAL A 640 2.19 21.92 -17.62
C VAL A 640 2.03 20.98 -18.81
N VAL A 641 2.73 19.84 -18.77
CA VAL A 641 2.57 18.74 -19.74
C VAL A 641 1.99 17.55 -18.99
N LEU A 642 0.86 17.01 -19.45
CA LEU A 642 0.19 15.88 -18.80
C LEU A 642 0.47 14.57 -19.53
N GLY A 643 0.97 13.57 -18.81
CA GLY A 643 1.06 12.18 -19.25
C GLY A 643 0.08 11.31 -18.49
N ALA A 644 -0.45 10.24 -19.10
CA ALA A 644 -1.37 9.33 -18.43
C ALA A 644 -1.16 7.85 -18.80
N THR A 645 -1.56 6.99 -17.86
CA THR A 645 -1.77 5.55 -18.02
C THR A 645 -3.18 5.19 -17.54
N PRO A 646 -3.78 4.10 -18.05
CA PRO A 646 -3.27 3.21 -19.11
C PRO A 646 -3.39 3.81 -20.52
N SER A 647 -4.17 4.87 -20.70
CA SER A 647 -4.48 5.48 -22.00
C SER A 647 -4.31 7.00 -22.00
N GLY A 648 -4.11 7.57 -23.20
CA GLY A 648 -4.14 9.02 -23.41
C GLY A 648 -5.55 9.51 -23.72
N ASN A 649 -5.75 10.82 -23.65
CA ASN A 649 -7.05 11.46 -23.87
C ASN A 649 -6.88 12.84 -24.51
N ARG A 650 -7.94 13.67 -24.52
CA ARG A 650 -7.91 15.00 -25.15
C ARG A 650 -6.93 15.99 -24.49
N LEU A 651 -6.65 15.84 -23.19
CA LEU A 651 -5.75 16.71 -22.42
C LEU A 651 -4.38 16.08 -22.19
N MET A 652 -4.32 14.75 -22.05
CA MET A 652 -3.14 14.02 -21.58
C MET A 652 -2.58 13.10 -22.67
N PHE A 653 -1.25 13.08 -22.80
CA PHE A 653 -0.56 12.15 -23.67
C PHE A 653 -0.54 10.76 -23.04
N LYS A 654 -0.74 9.71 -23.84
CA LYS A 654 -0.44 8.33 -23.38
C LYS A 654 1.06 8.25 -23.10
N LEU A 655 1.48 7.87 -21.88
CA LEU A 655 2.90 7.84 -21.50
C LEU A 655 3.77 7.07 -22.50
N SER A 656 3.32 5.87 -22.93
CA SER A 656 4.04 5.03 -23.89
C SER A 656 4.23 5.67 -25.27
N SER A 657 3.51 6.74 -25.57
CA SER A 657 3.52 7.46 -26.84
C SER A 657 4.17 8.85 -26.73
N LEU A 658 4.64 9.26 -25.55
CA LEU A 658 5.45 10.45 -25.41
C LEU A 658 6.80 10.24 -26.12
N CYS A 659 7.22 11.25 -26.89
CA CYS A 659 8.49 11.21 -27.63
C CYS A 659 8.62 9.94 -28.51
N GLY A 660 9.79 9.30 -28.54
CA GLY A 660 10.02 8.00 -29.20
C GLY A 660 9.59 6.77 -28.39
N GLY A 661 8.88 6.98 -27.27
CA GLY A 661 8.39 5.94 -26.37
C GLY A 661 8.85 6.12 -24.91
N TRP A 662 8.46 5.18 -24.06
CA TRP A 662 8.71 5.18 -22.62
C TRP A 662 9.34 3.87 -22.14
N ALA A 663 10.21 3.94 -21.13
CA ALA A 663 10.63 2.78 -20.34
C ALA A 663 10.85 3.18 -18.89
N ASP A 664 10.47 2.27 -18.00
CA ASP A 664 10.82 2.33 -16.59
C ASP A 664 12.00 1.38 -16.31
N ILE A 665 12.92 1.84 -15.47
CA ILE A 665 14.04 1.07 -14.95
C ILE A 665 14.12 1.28 -13.42
N PRO A 666 14.74 0.37 -12.67
CA PRO A 666 15.28 -0.92 -13.09
C PRO A 666 14.17 -1.92 -13.42
N ARG A 667 14.35 -2.71 -14.48
CA ARG A 667 13.47 -3.81 -14.89
C ARG A 667 14.27 -4.88 -15.64
N GLY A 668 13.87 -6.13 -15.53
CA GLY A 668 14.52 -7.25 -16.19
C GLY A 668 15.93 -7.52 -15.63
N SER A 669 16.91 -7.74 -16.51
CA SER A 669 18.30 -8.01 -16.10
C SER A 669 19.21 -6.82 -16.39
N PRO A 670 20.27 -6.60 -15.58
CA PRO A 670 21.31 -5.62 -15.87
C PRO A 670 21.91 -5.79 -17.27
N SER A 671 22.39 -4.69 -17.85
CA SER A 671 22.97 -4.68 -19.20
C SER A 671 24.22 -5.56 -19.28
N GLN A 672 24.35 -6.27 -20.41
CA GLN A 672 25.57 -6.98 -20.78
C GLN A 672 26.56 -6.09 -21.58
N SER A 673 26.17 -4.85 -21.92
CA SER A 673 26.96 -3.92 -22.72
C SER A 673 27.10 -2.58 -22.01
N ALA A 674 28.30 -1.99 -22.09
CA ALA A 674 28.58 -0.65 -21.56
C ALA A 674 27.82 0.50 -22.30
N THR A 675 27.10 0.19 -23.38
CA THR A 675 26.33 1.18 -24.16
C THR A 675 24.86 1.31 -23.76
N SER A 676 24.42 0.49 -22.80
CA SER A 676 23.06 0.54 -22.24
C SER A 676 23.13 0.55 -20.72
N PHE A 677 22.01 0.93 -20.10
CA PHE A 677 21.80 0.90 -18.65
C PHE A 677 20.43 0.26 -18.39
N TRP A 678 20.37 -0.85 -17.66
CA TRP A 678 19.19 -1.73 -17.55
C TRP A 678 18.57 -2.06 -18.92
N GLY A 679 19.42 -2.40 -19.89
CA GLY A 679 19.02 -2.71 -21.27
C GLY A 679 18.51 -1.51 -22.09
N GLN A 680 18.43 -0.31 -21.52
CA GLN A 680 17.99 0.90 -22.23
C GLN A 680 19.16 1.74 -22.73
N ARG A 681 19.03 2.31 -23.92
CA ARG A 681 19.97 3.30 -24.46
C ARG A 681 19.43 4.72 -24.21
N MET A 682 20.24 5.54 -23.55
CA MET A 682 19.88 6.93 -23.23
C MET A 682 20.07 7.85 -24.45
N ARG A 683 19.40 9.02 -24.44
CA ARG A 683 19.43 10.03 -25.53
C ARG A 683 19.03 9.49 -26.92
N THR A 684 18.13 8.52 -26.96
CA THR A 684 17.59 7.97 -28.23
C THR A 684 16.31 8.67 -28.70
N GLY A 685 15.88 9.71 -27.99
CA GLY A 685 14.55 10.31 -28.14
C GLY A 685 13.44 9.54 -27.41
N LYS A 686 13.75 8.42 -26.75
CA LYS A 686 12.87 7.72 -25.81
C LYS A 686 13.05 8.31 -24.41
N ILE A 687 11.96 8.42 -23.64
CA ILE A 687 12.03 8.78 -22.22
C ILE A 687 12.29 7.53 -21.40
N VAL A 688 13.33 7.56 -20.57
CA VAL A 688 13.60 6.54 -19.55
C VAL A 688 13.42 7.15 -18.16
N ARG A 689 12.52 6.55 -17.35
CA ARG A 689 12.30 6.91 -15.94
C ARG A 689 12.95 5.88 -15.03
N ALA A 690 13.66 6.34 -14.01
CA ALA A 690 14.14 5.51 -12.91
C ALA A 690 13.29 5.72 -11.67
N TYR A 691 12.68 4.65 -11.17
CA TYR A 691 11.97 4.63 -9.89
C TYR A 691 12.05 3.22 -9.27
N ARG A 692 11.88 3.14 -7.95
CA ARG A 692 11.67 1.88 -7.24
C ARG A 692 10.77 2.18 -6.05
N SER A 693 9.72 1.39 -5.86
CA SER A 693 8.83 1.57 -4.71
C SER A 693 9.63 1.40 -3.42
N ALA A 694 9.54 2.37 -2.52
CA ALA A 694 10.08 2.34 -1.16
C ALA A 694 8.99 2.02 -0.13
N LEU A 695 7.79 1.60 -0.58
CA LEU A 695 6.72 1.11 0.28
C LEU A 695 7.09 -0.26 0.83
N HIS A 696 6.94 -0.40 2.15
CA HIS A 696 7.15 -1.64 2.88
C HIS A 696 6.00 -1.88 3.85
N TYR A 697 5.59 -3.14 3.95
CA TYR A 697 4.67 -3.67 4.94
C TYR A 697 5.47 -4.60 5.84
N THR A 698 6.04 -4.05 6.91
CA THR A 698 6.99 -4.72 7.81
C THR A 698 8.24 -5.18 7.07
N VAL A 699 8.47 -6.48 6.90
CA VAL A 699 9.61 -7.07 6.18
C VAL A 699 9.38 -7.17 4.68
N ILE A 700 8.13 -7.00 4.22
CA ILE A 700 7.77 -7.25 2.82
C ILE A 700 7.69 -5.92 2.08
N SER A 701 8.55 -5.72 1.10
CA SER A 701 8.43 -4.60 0.17
C SER A 701 7.22 -4.79 -0.75
N GLU A 702 6.64 -3.70 -1.22
CA GLU A 702 5.58 -3.78 -2.24
C GLU A 702 6.03 -4.54 -3.49
N ASN A 703 7.32 -4.38 -3.86
CA ASN A 703 7.89 -5.09 -4.99
C ASN A 703 7.84 -6.62 -4.81
N GLU A 704 7.87 -7.15 -3.58
CA GLU A 704 7.74 -8.58 -3.30
C GLU A 704 6.27 -9.05 -3.25
N LEU A 705 5.30 -8.14 -3.13
CA LEU A 705 3.87 -8.46 -3.11
C LEU A 705 3.23 -8.57 -4.50
N GLY A 706 3.93 -8.14 -5.55
CA GLY A 706 3.45 -8.21 -6.94
C GLY A 706 4.38 -7.58 -7.99
N GLY A 707 5.57 -7.12 -7.61
CA GLY A 707 6.56 -6.52 -8.51
C GLY A 707 7.66 -7.49 -8.95
N ASP A 708 8.55 -7.00 -9.82
CA ASP A 708 9.71 -7.75 -10.26
C ASP A 708 10.72 -7.90 -9.11
N VAL A 709 11.12 -9.14 -8.81
CA VAL A 709 12.33 -9.44 -8.03
C VAL A 709 13.52 -9.16 -8.94
N LEU A 710 14.31 -8.15 -8.59
CA LEU A 710 15.44 -7.68 -9.38
C LEU A 710 16.74 -7.99 -8.64
N TYR A 711 17.78 -8.30 -9.41
CA TYR A 711 19.12 -8.50 -8.90
C TYR A 711 20.05 -7.49 -9.56
N GLY A 712 20.19 -6.32 -8.92
CA GLY A 712 21.08 -5.28 -9.39
C GLY A 712 22.56 -5.68 -9.34
N THR A 713 23.41 -4.88 -9.98
CA THR A 713 24.87 -4.96 -9.85
C THR A 713 25.41 -3.68 -9.21
N GLU A 714 26.70 -3.65 -8.88
CA GLU A 714 27.33 -2.41 -8.45
C GLU A 714 27.21 -1.32 -9.54
N GLN A 715 27.34 -1.65 -10.82
CA GLN A 715 27.29 -0.67 -11.91
C GLN A 715 25.86 -0.26 -12.24
N GLU A 716 24.92 -1.20 -12.15
CA GLU A 716 23.48 -1.02 -12.40
C GLU A 716 22.68 -1.46 -11.18
N PRO A 717 22.59 -0.61 -10.14
CA PRO A 717 21.82 -0.93 -8.94
C PRO A 717 20.32 -0.97 -9.25
N ASP A 718 19.61 -1.74 -8.44
CA ASP A 718 18.16 -1.92 -8.41
C ASP A 718 17.44 -0.97 -7.42
N GLU A 719 18.15 -0.47 -6.42
CA GLU A 719 17.64 0.62 -5.58
C GLU A 719 17.78 1.98 -6.28
N VAL A 720 16.78 2.85 -6.13
CA VAL A 720 16.81 4.25 -6.61
C VAL A 720 16.75 5.18 -5.39
N ASN A 721 17.90 5.44 -4.77
CA ASN A 721 18.02 6.26 -3.55
C ASN A 721 19.29 7.15 -3.58
N ALA A 722 19.53 7.93 -2.53
CA ALA A 722 20.65 8.87 -2.47
C ALA A 722 22.02 8.23 -2.72
N LYS A 723 22.22 6.94 -2.36
CA LYS A 723 23.50 6.23 -2.57
C LYS A 723 23.70 5.80 -4.02
N THR A 724 22.63 5.50 -4.74
CA THR A 724 22.68 4.91 -6.09
C THR A 724 22.39 5.91 -7.20
N LEU A 725 21.64 6.98 -6.93
CA LEU A 725 21.15 7.96 -7.90
C LEU A 725 22.24 8.53 -8.81
N ALA A 726 23.44 8.79 -8.29
CA ALA A 726 24.56 9.31 -9.09
C ALA A 726 24.92 8.39 -10.28
N LYS A 727 24.67 7.07 -10.19
CA LYS A 727 24.88 6.12 -11.31
C LYS A 727 23.84 6.33 -12.40
N PHE A 728 22.56 6.47 -12.04
CA PHE A 728 21.46 6.78 -12.98
C PHE A 728 21.65 8.15 -13.64
N VAL A 729 22.11 9.15 -12.87
CA VAL A 729 22.42 10.50 -13.38
C VAL A 729 23.49 10.44 -14.46
N ARG A 730 24.62 9.78 -14.18
CA ARG A 730 25.74 9.59 -15.13
C ARG A 730 25.35 8.77 -16.35
N ALA A 731 24.46 7.79 -16.20
CA ALA A 731 23.94 7.02 -17.32
C ALA A 731 23.12 7.88 -18.28
N GLY A 732 22.54 8.99 -17.81
CA GLY A 732 21.73 9.90 -18.62
C GLY A 732 20.24 9.56 -18.65
N VAL A 733 19.74 8.91 -17.59
CA VAL A 733 18.30 8.65 -17.40
C VAL A 733 17.53 9.97 -17.47
N ASN A 734 16.44 10.01 -18.23
CA ASN A 734 15.66 11.23 -18.43
C ASN A 734 14.93 11.69 -17.17
N ILE A 735 14.29 10.78 -16.44
CA ILE A 735 13.48 11.13 -15.27
C ILE A 735 13.98 10.33 -14.07
N LEU A 736 14.49 11.02 -13.07
CA LEU A 736 14.98 10.41 -11.83
C LEU A 736 13.90 10.60 -10.76
N ALA A 737 13.02 9.62 -10.58
CA ALA A 737 11.84 9.70 -9.73
C ALA A 737 11.92 8.68 -8.58
N PRO A 738 12.82 8.86 -7.61
CA PRO A 738 12.82 8.02 -6.42
C PRO A 738 11.53 8.21 -5.63
N ASP A 739 11.17 7.19 -4.85
CA ASP A 739 10.28 7.37 -3.72
C ASP A 739 10.98 8.16 -2.60
N GLY A 740 10.22 8.96 -1.85
CA GLY A 740 10.71 9.67 -0.66
C GLY A 740 11.87 10.65 -0.90
N LEU A 741 11.88 11.40 -2.00
CA LEU A 741 12.90 12.42 -2.25
C LEU A 741 12.92 13.47 -1.14
N ASP A 742 14.12 13.88 -0.84
CA ASP A 742 14.56 14.72 0.25
C ASP A 742 15.83 15.48 -0.20
N GLY A 743 16.51 16.15 0.73
CA GLY A 743 17.72 16.88 0.41
C GLY A 743 18.86 15.98 -0.08
N ALA A 744 19.04 14.79 0.53
CA ALA A 744 20.12 13.89 0.19
C ALA A 744 19.97 13.27 -1.22
N THR A 745 18.75 12.88 -1.58
CA THR A 745 18.44 12.35 -2.92
C THR A 745 18.58 13.43 -4.00
N ILE A 746 18.10 14.66 -3.78
CA ILE A 746 18.29 15.75 -4.74
C ILE A 746 19.76 16.16 -4.85
N GLU A 747 20.51 16.18 -3.75
CA GLU A 747 21.96 16.40 -3.77
C GLU A 747 22.67 15.36 -4.64
N ALA A 748 22.28 14.09 -4.55
CA ALA A 748 22.82 13.01 -5.37
C ALA A 748 22.51 13.15 -6.87
N MET A 749 21.48 13.93 -7.24
CA MET A 749 21.14 14.26 -8.63
C MET A 749 21.95 15.44 -9.20
N VAL A 750 22.70 16.17 -8.37
CA VAL A 750 23.59 17.23 -8.86
C VAL A 750 24.77 16.58 -9.58
N TRP A 751 24.96 16.89 -10.86
CA TRP A 751 26.07 16.43 -11.70
C TRP A 751 27.04 17.54 -12.11
N SER A 752 26.66 18.81 -11.92
CA SER A 752 27.42 19.98 -12.35
C SER A 752 28.38 20.47 -11.25
N TRP A 753 27.98 21.49 -10.50
CA TRP A 753 28.80 22.19 -9.52
C TRP A 753 29.24 21.31 -8.36
N ALA A 754 30.47 21.55 -7.90
CA ALA A 754 30.92 21.05 -6.60
C ALA A 754 30.17 21.78 -5.47
N PRO A 755 30.13 21.19 -4.25
CA PRO A 755 29.54 21.86 -3.10
C PRO A 755 30.11 23.27 -2.90
N LYS A 756 29.22 24.26 -2.76
CA LYS A 756 29.55 25.68 -2.54
C LYS A 756 30.24 26.40 -3.73
N GLU A 757 30.18 25.84 -4.93
CA GLU A 757 30.65 26.48 -6.17
C GLU A 757 29.48 27.08 -7.01
N PRO A 758 29.76 28.04 -7.91
CA PRO A 758 31.01 28.78 -8.05
C PRO A 758 31.24 29.74 -6.89
N GLN A 759 32.51 30.00 -6.60
CA GLN A 759 32.90 31.12 -5.74
C GLN A 759 32.36 32.46 -6.26
N ALA A 760 32.06 33.40 -5.35
CA ALA A 760 31.39 34.66 -5.69
C ALA A 760 32.16 35.56 -6.66
N ASP A 761 33.48 35.40 -6.75
CA ASP A 761 34.36 36.14 -7.65
C ASP A 761 34.88 35.30 -8.83
N ALA A 762 34.23 34.17 -9.10
CA ALA A 762 34.48 33.40 -10.30
C ALA A 762 34.07 34.17 -11.56
N VAL A 763 34.96 34.23 -12.54
CA VAL A 763 34.71 34.87 -13.85
C VAL A 763 34.51 33.84 -14.96
N ALA A 764 34.82 32.58 -14.70
CA ALA A 764 34.57 31.46 -15.60
C ALA A 764 34.40 30.15 -14.82
N ALA A 765 34.04 29.07 -15.51
CA ALA A 765 33.86 27.75 -14.92
C ALA A 765 34.73 26.71 -15.61
N VAL A 766 35.23 25.75 -14.83
CA VAL A 766 35.97 24.58 -15.33
C VAL A 766 35.33 23.29 -14.86
N ILE A 767 35.42 22.24 -15.67
CA ILE A 767 35.17 20.86 -15.24
C ILE A 767 36.49 20.21 -14.79
N SER A 768 36.45 19.45 -13.69
CA SER A 768 37.58 18.64 -13.23
C SER A 768 37.50 17.19 -13.71
N ALA A 769 38.60 16.64 -14.19
CA ALA A 769 38.70 15.23 -14.57
C ALA A 769 38.60 14.28 -13.36
N SER A 770 38.99 14.75 -12.17
CA SER A 770 39.11 13.92 -10.97
C SER A 770 37.77 13.46 -10.41
N ASP A 771 36.80 14.38 -10.37
CA ASP A 771 35.48 14.17 -9.77
C ASP A 771 34.32 14.49 -10.72
N GLY A 772 34.60 15.06 -11.89
CA GLY A 772 33.58 15.48 -12.86
C GLY A 772 32.80 16.72 -12.45
N ARG A 773 33.17 17.40 -11.36
CA ARG A 773 32.46 18.57 -10.84
C ARG A 773 32.96 19.87 -11.46
N TRP A 774 32.10 20.87 -11.39
CA TRP A 774 32.39 22.20 -11.91
C TRP A 774 32.86 23.13 -10.79
N TYR A 775 33.87 23.92 -11.10
CA TYR A 775 34.52 24.85 -10.17
C TYR A 775 34.59 26.23 -10.81
N GLY A 776 34.32 27.26 -10.01
CA GLY A 776 34.53 28.65 -10.41
C GLY A 776 36.02 28.99 -10.45
N VAL A 777 36.46 29.74 -11.45
CA VAL A 777 37.83 30.23 -11.55
C VAL A 777 37.86 31.76 -11.65
N ARG A 778 38.73 32.40 -10.86
CA ARG A 778 38.91 33.86 -10.80
C ARG A 778 39.72 34.42 -11.95
N ASP A 779 40.65 33.61 -12.45
CA ASP A 779 41.47 33.93 -13.60
C ASP A 779 41.29 32.85 -14.65
N ALA A 780 40.38 33.14 -15.59
CA ALA A 780 40.16 32.27 -16.72
C ALA A 780 41.47 32.01 -17.48
N THR A 781 42.49 32.90 -17.44
CA THR A 781 43.81 32.81 -18.13
C THR A 781 44.72 31.69 -17.64
N SER A 782 44.49 31.22 -16.42
CA SER A 782 45.26 30.14 -15.80
C SER A 782 44.93 28.73 -16.31
N VAL A 783 43.79 28.56 -16.99
CA VAL A 783 43.28 27.24 -17.42
C VAL A 783 43.94 26.78 -18.73
N ALA A 784 44.60 25.62 -18.75
CA ALA A 784 45.37 25.16 -19.90
C ALA A 784 44.53 24.60 -21.06
N HIS A 785 43.26 24.25 -20.82
CA HIS A 785 42.41 23.54 -21.77
C HIS A 785 41.01 24.16 -21.89
N ALA A 786 40.36 23.93 -23.03
CA ALA A 786 38.97 24.30 -23.27
C ALA A 786 38.18 23.11 -23.84
N ALA A 787 36.89 23.03 -23.50
CA ALA A 787 35.99 21.98 -23.97
C ALA A 787 35.29 22.39 -25.28
N CYS A 788 35.23 21.45 -26.22
CA CYS A 788 34.51 21.57 -27.47
C CYS A 788 33.51 20.42 -27.63
N VAL A 789 32.30 20.73 -28.09
CA VAL A 789 31.23 19.76 -28.36
C VAL A 789 30.89 19.73 -29.85
N SER A 790 30.52 18.57 -30.37
CA SER A 790 30.10 18.40 -31.77
C SER A 790 28.90 19.28 -32.13
N ARG A 791 28.94 19.97 -33.28
CA ARG A 791 27.87 20.85 -33.80
C ARG A 791 26.64 20.11 -34.34
N ALA A 792 26.77 18.83 -34.72
CA ALA A 792 25.71 18.07 -35.38
C ALA A 792 25.74 16.59 -35.00
N GLY A 793 24.56 16.01 -34.78
CA GLY A 793 24.32 14.59 -34.54
C GLY A 793 23.56 14.30 -33.24
N ASN A 794 22.84 13.17 -33.19
CA ASN A 794 22.18 12.68 -31.98
C ASN A 794 23.20 12.22 -30.90
N ALA A 795 24.42 11.88 -31.31
CA ALA A 795 25.51 11.48 -30.43
C ALA A 795 26.38 12.69 -30.05
N VAL A 796 26.48 12.96 -28.74
CA VAL A 796 27.32 14.04 -28.21
C VAL A 796 28.76 13.56 -28.14
N VAL A 797 29.65 14.20 -28.90
CA VAL A 797 31.09 13.92 -28.87
C VAL A 797 31.82 15.13 -28.31
N TRP A 798 32.68 14.88 -27.33
CA TRP A 798 33.53 15.90 -26.71
C TRP A 798 34.95 15.84 -27.25
N ARG A 799 35.60 17.01 -27.29
CA ARG A 799 37.03 17.18 -27.51
C ARG A 799 37.58 18.20 -26.54
N VAL A 800 38.80 17.97 -26.09
CA VAL A 800 39.55 18.92 -25.28
C VAL A 800 40.68 19.47 -26.13
N ILE A 801 40.78 20.80 -26.17
CA ILE A 801 41.81 21.51 -26.93
C ILE A 801 42.70 22.33 -26.00
N GLY A 802 43.88 22.71 -26.48
CA GLY A 802 44.74 23.64 -25.75
C GLY A 802 44.13 25.04 -25.73
N ARG A 803 44.38 25.79 -24.66
CA ARG A 803 43.96 27.18 -24.52
C ARG A 803 44.39 28.03 -25.72
N GLY A 804 43.47 28.83 -26.26
CA GLY A 804 43.72 29.74 -27.39
C GLY A 804 43.63 29.07 -28.76
N GLN A 805 43.45 27.74 -28.81
CA GLN A 805 43.09 27.04 -30.04
C GLN A 805 41.60 27.23 -30.33
N SER A 806 41.22 27.20 -31.60
CA SER A 806 39.82 27.17 -32.01
C SER A 806 39.31 25.73 -32.02
N CYS A 807 38.03 25.54 -31.66
CA CYS A 807 37.40 24.24 -31.83
C CYS A 807 37.44 23.80 -33.31
N PRO A 808 37.62 22.50 -33.61
CA PRO A 808 37.58 21.98 -34.98
C PRO A 808 36.30 22.38 -35.73
N THR A 809 36.31 22.40 -37.06
CA THR A 809 35.18 22.90 -37.88
C THR A 809 33.83 22.23 -37.60
N THR A 810 33.81 20.98 -37.14
CA THR A 810 32.58 20.26 -36.77
C THR A 810 32.23 20.35 -35.28
N PHE A 811 32.97 21.14 -34.50
CA PHE A 811 32.82 21.33 -33.06
C PHE A 811 32.70 22.82 -32.73
N ALA A 812 32.07 23.14 -31.61
CA ALA A 812 31.98 24.48 -31.05
C ALA A 812 32.40 24.46 -29.57
N PRO A 813 32.79 25.60 -28.98
CA PRO A 813 32.83 25.72 -27.52
C PRO A 813 31.49 25.29 -26.94
N GLY A 814 31.52 24.62 -25.78
CA GLY A 814 30.29 24.12 -25.18
C GLY A 814 30.47 23.68 -23.74
N SER A 815 29.33 23.45 -23.09
CA SER A 815 29.21 22.97 -21.73
C SER A 815 28.20 21.82 -21.68
N PRO A 816 28.40 20.82 -20.80
CA PRO A 816 27.47 19.71 -20.66
C PRO A 816 26.06 20.17 -20.27
N ARG A 817 25.05 19.53 -20.86
CA ARG A 817 23.62 19.82 -20.60
C ARG A 817 22.91 18.71 -19.82
N SER A 818 23.58 17.59 -19.56
CA SER A 818 23.07 16.49 -18.74
C SER A 818 24.20 15.76 -18.02
N GLY A 819 23.84 14.90 -17.05
CA GLY A 819 24.81 14.06 -16.34
C GLY A 819 25.63 13.15 -17.27
N LEU A 820 25.01 12.64 -18.34
CA LEU A 820 25.72 11.84 -19.35
C LEU A 820 26.72 12.66 -20.15
N GLU A 821 26.33 13.85 -20.62
CA GLU A 821 27.27 14.73 -21.33
C GLU A 821 28.44 15.12 -20.43
N ASN A 822 28.18 15.33 -19.13
CA ASN A 822 29.20 15.67 -18.15
C ASN A 822 30.19 14.53 -17.93
N GLU A 823 29.68 13.30 -17.80
CA GLU A 823 30.50 12.10 -17.66
C GLU A 823 31.35 11.83 -18.92
N LEU A 824 30.77 12.00 -20.11
CA LEU A 824 31.50 11.85 -21.38
C LEU A 824 32.65 12.88 -21.50
N LEU A 825 32.41 14.14 -21.10
CA LEU A 825 33.45 15.16 -21.09
C LEU A 825 34.53 14.84 -20.05
N ARG A 826 34.15 14.42 -18.84
CA ARG A 826 35.09 14.00 -17.78
C ARG A 826 36.00 12.87 -18.25
N GLN A 827 35.43 11.83 -18.86
CA GLN A 827 36.19 10.70 -19.41
C GLN A 827 37.11 11.13 -20.54
N THR A 828 36.64 12.01 -21.43
CA THR A 828 37.45 12.56 -22.52
C THR A 828 38.63 13.35 -21.96
N LEU A 829 38.41 14.21 -20.96
CA LEU A 829 39.45 15.00 -20.31
C LEU A 829 40.48 14.13 -19.59
N ALA A 830 40.02 13.14 -18.82
CA ALA A 830 40.87 12.23 -18.09
C ALA A 830 41.76 11.37 -19.02
N SER A 831 41.22 10.93 -20.16
CA SER A 831 41.93 10.08 -21.12
C SER A 831 42.83 10.85 -22.08
N SER A 832 42.46 12.07 -22.47
CA SER A 832 43.21 12.88 -23.45
C SER A 832 44.28 13.78 -22.84
N VAL A 833 44.13 14.17 -21.57
CA VAL A 833 45.03 15.10 -20.88
C VAL A 833 45.60 14.48 -19.60
N GLY A 834 44.73 13.96 -18.73
CA GLY A 834 45.12 13.30 -17.48
C GLY A 834 44.08 13.43 -16.37
N GLY A 835 44.17 12.56 -15.35
CA GLY A 835 43.16 12.43 -14.28
C GLY A 835 43.03 13.62 -13.32
N SER A 836 43.97 14.57 -13.34
CA SER A 836 43.92 15.82 -12.57
C SER A 836 43.70 17.07 -13.44
N ALA A 837 43.46 16.88 -14.74
CA ALA A 837 43.28 17.99 -15.65
C ALA A 837 41.95 18.71 -15.44
N VAL A 838 41.91 19.99 -15.82
CA VAL A 838 40.71 20.83 -15.86
C VAL A 838 40.53 21.43 -17.24
N ALA A 839 39.28 21.64 -17.66
CA ALA A 839 38.96 22.30 -18.93
C ALA A 839 37.90 23.39 -18.76
N LEU A 840 38.11 24.52 -19.43
CA LEU A 840 37.19 25.65 -19.48
C LEU A 840 35.87 25.24 -20.16
N LEU A 841 34.76 25.59 -19.52
CA LEU A 841 33.41 25.42 -20.04
C LEU A 841 32.93 26.71 -20.69
N ASP A 842 32.17 26.60 -21.77
CA ASP A 842 31.50 27.75 -22.40
C ASP A 842 30.19 28.05 -21.63
N LEU A 843 30.29 28.95 -20.66
CA LEU A 843 29.23 29.30 -19.72
C LEU A 843 29.29 30.79 -19.37
N ASP A 844 28.12 31.42 -19.31
CA ASP A 844 27.97 32.76 -18.75
C ASP A 844 27.60 32.65 -17.26
N LEU A 845 28.51 33.11 -16.40
CA LEU A 845 28.29 33.15 -14.95
C LEU A 845 27.64 34.46 -14.46
N ALA A 846 27.42 35.45 -15.33
CA ALA A 846 26.93 36.78 -14.92
C ALA A 846 25.57 36.73 -14.22
N ASN A 847 24.76 35.72 -14.53
CA ASN A 847 23.43 35.52 -13.95
C ASN A 847 23.37 34.36 -12.94
N PHE A 848 24.52 33.76 -12.59
CA PHE A 848 24.57 32.71 -11.58
C PHE A 848 24.55 33.37 -10.18
N PRO A 849 23.53 33.14 -9.34
CA PRO A 849 23.49 33.78 -8.02
C PRO A 849 24.68 33.30 -7.16
N THR A 850 25.17 34.11 -6.23
CA THR A 850 26.27 33.75 -5.29
C THR A 850 25.72 33.27 -3.95
N ILE A 851 26.33 32.27 -3.29
CA ILE A 851 25.80 31.76 -2.00
C ILE A 851 26.29 32.74 -0.95
N SER A 852 25.38 33.45 -0.29
CA SER A 852 25.82 34.32 0.78
C SER A 852 26.33 33.49 1.95
N ALA A 853 27.35 33.99 2.65
CA ALA A 853 27.82 33.35 3.88
C ALA A 853 26.70 33.26 4.93
N LEU A 854 25.73 34.18 4.87
CA LEU A 854 24.54 34.17 5.71
C LEU A 854 23.62 33.00 5.37
N ASP A 855 23.29 32.76 4.10
CA ASP A 855 22.43 31.64 3.69
C ASP A 855 23.06 30.30 4.06
N ALA A 856 24.37 30.18 3.86
CA ALA A 856 25.14 29.01 4.27
C ALA A 856 25.12 28.83 5.80
N ALA A 857 25.39 29.88 6.57
CA ALA A 857 25.37 29.82 8.04
C ALA A 857 23.97 29.58 8.61
N LEU A 858 22.93 30.13 7.97
CA LEU A 858 21.54 29.89 8.32
C LEU A 858 21.14 28.44 8.06
N PHE A 859 21.67 27.79 7.00
CA PHE A 859 21.44 26.37 6.72
C PHE A 859 22.38 25.43 7.49
N ASP A 860 23.54 25.87 7.94
CA ASP A 860 24.48 25.04 8.71
C ASP A 860 24.23 25.17 10.23
N GLY A 861 23.69 26.30 10.70
CA GLY A 861 23.45 26.60 12.12
C GLY A 861 22.06 26.18 12.61
N ASN A 862 21.94 25.75 13.87
CA ASN A 862 20.68 25.34 14.52
C ASN A 862 19.80 26.55 14.91
N ALA A 863 19.77 27.60 14.08
CA ALA A 863 19.02 28.81 14.37
C ALA A 863 17.53 28.45 14.46
N THR A 864 17.01 28.49 15.69
CA THR A 864 15.60 28.29 16.00
C THR A 864 14.77 29.19 15.11
N VAL A 865 14.06 28.58 14.16
CA VAL A 865 12.89 29.21 13.54
C VAL A 865 12.01 29.65 14.69
N VAL A 866 11.76 30.95 14.80
CA VAL A 866 10.87 31.50 15.82
C VAL A 866 9.51 30.87 15.57
N VAL A 867 9.14 29.92 16.43
CA VAL A 867 7.77 29.40 16.50
C VAL A 867 6.93 30.57 16.97
N VAL A 868 6.28 31.26 16.03
CA VAL A 868 5.12 32.09 16.37
C VAL A 868 3.98 31.09 16.60
N PRO A 869 3.45 30.96 17.83
CA PRO A 869 2.30 30.11 18.06
C PRO A 869 1.12 30.78 17.37
N ILE A 870 0.72 30.25 16.22
CA ILE A 870 -0.58 30.57 15.64
C ILE A 870 -1.55 29.61 16.31
N SER A 871 -2.31 30.12 17.28
CA SER A 871 -3.46 29.43 17.86
C SER A 871 -4.58 29.44 16.82
N GLU A 872 -4.57 28.48 15.90
CA GLU A 872 -5.75 28.14 15.11
C GLU A 872 -6.37 26.87 15.67
N THR A 873 -7.29 27.07 16.60
CA THR A 873 -8.39 26.13 16.84
C THR A 873 -9.32 26.18 15.62
N GLU A 874 -8.96 25.51 14.52
CA GLU A 874 -9.92 25.10 13.52
C GLU A 874 -10.10 23.58 13.60
N ALA A 875 -11.12 23.19 14.36
CA ALA A 875 -11.75 21.90 14.18
C ALA A 875 -12.28 21.79 12.75
N PRO A 876 -12.34 20.59 12.15
CA PRO A 876 -12.98 20.40 10.85
C PRO A 876 -14.45 20.82 10.96
N THR A 877 -14.82 21.88 10.26
CA THR A 877 -16.21 22.33 10.17
C THR A 877 -17.08 21.21 9.57
N PRO A 878 -18.27 20.92 10.12
CA PRO A 878 -19.19 19.96 9.54
C PRO A 878 -19.75 20.48 8.21
N VAL A 879 -20.04 19.54 7.32
CA VAL A 879 -20.99 19.59 6.20
C VAL A 879 -21.80 20.89 6.10
N HIS A 880 -21.68 21.57 4.96
CA HIS A 880 -22.49 22.73 4.58
C HIS A 880 -23.97 22.54 4.91
N THR A 881 -24.45 23.30 5.89
CA THR A 881 -25.85 23.69 6.00
C THR A 881 -26.00 25.07 5.35
N LEU A 882 -26.95 25.19 4.43
CA LEU A 882 -27.28 26.43 3.72
C LEU A 882 -27.76 27.52 4.72
N PRO A 883 -27.22 28.76 4.65
CA PRO A 883 -27.87 29.92 5.26
C PRO A 883 -28.88 30.59 4.29
N PRO A 884 -29.88 31.31 4.81
CA PRO A 884 -30.98 31.90 4.04
C PRO A 884 -30.54 33.15 3.26
N PRO A 885 -31.23 33.52 2.16
CA PRO A 885 -30.84 34.63 1.29
C PRO A 885 -31.31 36.00 1.83
N GLY A 886 -30.40 36.97 1.82
CA GLY A 886 -30.69 38.37 2.14
C GLY A 886 -29.66 39.35 1.56
N GLN A 887 -29.94 39.81 0.33
CA GLN A 887 -29.58 41.12 -0.29
C GLN A 887 -28.08 41.47 -0.45
N SER A 888 -27.51 41.20 -1.63
CA SER A 888 -27.28 42.14 -2.76
C SER A 888 -25.97 42.95 -2.63
N ALA A 889 -25.13 43.12 -3.66
CA ALA A 889 -25.47 43.32 -5.05
C ALA A 889 -24.38 42.77 -6.01
N ALA A 890 -24.85 42.04 -7.01
CA ALA A 890 -24.17 41.83 -8.28
C ALA A 890 -24.54 42.96 -9.25
N THR A 891 -23.55 43.47 -9.96
CA THR A 891 -23.64 44.16 -11.25
C THR A 891 -22.53 43.56 -12.10
N ALA A 892 -22.70 43.11 -13.34
CA ALA A 892 -23.82 43.07 -14.25
C ALA A 892 -23.46 42.10 -15.39
N ALA A 893 -24.34 41.16 -15.73
CA ALA A 893 -24.23 40.40 -17.00
C ALA A 893 -25.57 39.85 -17.54
N TRP A 894 -26.68 39.96 -16.80
CA TRP A 894 -27.95 39.28 -17.16
C TRP A 894 -29.06 40.20 -17.70
N SER A 895 -28.75 41.45 -18.06
CA SER A 895 -29.77 42.44 -18.47
C SER A 895 -30.17 42.39 -19.95
N ARG A 896 -30.20 41.22 -20.61
CA ARG A 896 -30.54 41.12 -22.05
C ARG A 896 -31.74 40.26 -22.42
N TYR A 897 -32.44 39.66 -21.46
CA TYR A 897 -33.62 38.85 -21.77
C TYR A 897 -34.84 39.35 -21.00
N THR A 898 -35.94 39.57 -21.71
CA THR A 898 -37.22 39.90 -21.08
C THR A 898 -37.82 38.65 -20.43
N PRO A 899 -38.63 38.79 -19.36
CA PRO A 899 -39.28 37.65 -18.70
C PRO A 899 -40.15 36.79 -19.64
N GLN A 900 -40.68 37.37 -20.73
CA GLN A 900 -41.43 36.64 -21.76
C GLN A 900 -40.52 35.84 -22.71
N GLU A 901 -39.30 36.31 -23.01
CA GLU A 901 -38.28 35.55 -23.75
C GLU A 901 -37.69 34.42 -22.91
N LEU A 902 -37.53 34.63 -21.60
CA LEU A 902 -37.09 33.59 -20.67
C LEU A 902 -38.16 32.49 -20.49
N PHE A 903 -39.44 32.85 -20.51
CA PHE A 903 -40.54 31.88 -20.44
C PHE A 903 -40.67 31.05 -21.73
N ALA A 904 -40.47 31.67 -22.91
CA ALA A 904 -40.46 30.96 -24.20
C ALA A 904 -39.27 30.01 -24.36
N MET A 905 -38.10 30.34 -23.80
CA MET A 905 -36.90 29.50 -23.84
C MET A 905 -37.03 28.26 -22.94
N ILE A 906 -37.68 28.40 -21.77
CA ILE A 906 -37.98 27.28 -20.87
C ILE A 906 -39.07 26.38 -21.45
N GLN A 907 -40.08 26.94 -22.14
CA GLN A 907 -41.14 26.16 -22.78
C GLN A 907 -40.63 25.30 -23.95
N GLY A 908 -39.64 25.78 -24.72
CA GLY A 908 -38.99 25.01 -25.79
C GLY A 908 -38.11 23.85 -25.30
N ILE A 909 -37.54 23.94 -24.09
CA ILE A 909 -36.74 22.86 -23.47
C ILE A 909 -37.63 21.72 -22.96
N PHE A 910 -38.86 22.03 -22.52
CA PHE A 910 -39.83 21.01 -22.11
C PHE A 910 -40.55 20.34 -23.30
N GLU A 911 -40.60 20.97 -24.46
CA GLU A 911 -41.16 20.37 -25.69
C GLU A 911 -40.16 19.47 -26.44
N SER A 912 -38.84 19.61 -26.25
CA SER A 912 -37.84 18.70 -26.84
C SER A 912 -37.62 17.40 -26.06
N LEU A 913 -38.18 17.28 -24.85
CA LEU A 913 -38.09 16.09 -23.99
C LEU A 913 -39.26 15.10 -24.18
N ASN A 914 -40.08 15.28 -25.22
CA ASN A 914 -41.25 14.45 -25.50
C ASN A 914 -41.33 13.91 -26.95
N ASP A 915 -40.20 13.74 -27.64
CA ASP A 915 -40.15 12.90 -28.85
C ASP A 915 -39.58 11.51 -28.51
N PRO A 916 -40.38 10.42 -28.57
CA PRO A 916 -39.88 9.08 -28.28
C PRO A 916 -39.12 8.43 -29.45
N ASN A 917 -38.82 9.12 -30.55
CA ASN A 917 -38.04 8.54 -31.66
C ASN A 917 -37.12 9.55 -32.36
N GLY A 918 -35.80 9.48 -32.11
CA GLY A 918 -34.83 10.24 -32.92
C GLY A 918 -33.36 10.02 -32.57
N ALA A 919 -32.75 9.03 -33.25
CA ALA A 919 -31.32 8.81 -33.60
C ALA A 919 -30.22 9.11 -32.57
#